data_AF-A0A484FMS1-F1
#
_entry.id   AF-A0A484FMS1-F1
#
_cell.length_a   1.000
_cell.length_b   1.000
_cell.length_c   1.000
_cell.angle_alpha   90.00
_cell.angle_beta   90.00
_cell.angle_gamma   90.00
#
_symmetry.space_group_name_H-M   'P 1'
#
loop_
_entity.id
_entity.type
_entity.pdbx_description
1 polymer ?
#
loop_
_entity_poly.entity_id
_entity_poly.type
_entity_poly.pdbx_seq_one_letter_code
_entity_poly.pdbx_strand_id
1 'polypeptide(L)'
;MDVTSMISVILATIIGVFVLESIIFLIKDNKEPDYVRPQIPLVGHLIGIARYGSGRYYTKVATQQKAGLFTLPIFSFKTHVISERKYVGAIQRHAKTISFAPFAAKTSRSLSGIGDTATRIQDHLTGPPAAKEFDRTQRAALAAGSGLDDMSLVYAKTSLRSIEELACKDAEAHFDLYEWVRKVVTSSASEGVFGPKNPFHDPEHEADFWTFADQAHLVFSGPIVSNLLARSAVRAKERNRRRYEEYIRMGGHETASLLIKERCRLLTENGVPESELGRINVGLDIAMLANYIPTAFWAIFEVFSRSALVEAIREEVRSAVQTQDGPEGVEHVLDLSILKTQCPLLLSTIQETQRFHSVQALIREVLQDTTLTVDEAPRLLKKGGFVQVNGISILRDEQTWGPSAAEFDPYRFIKMKKTPGTSGVAASSELPPHSFIVWGVAPHAVPQYTTTACITSRTPTMTKHTQDTLRSRMSSLSLRLQAMEAAEAASRSQSRAQSPAPSSMTNSTTIAQSVSKAFLLADMEGRPAASNPVCESCWNSLRYSEVKQTTYAPSATACKMCAVTEGKPEAYTQPFVDFLSENPTIFHAVVYFKKNLAAAGFTELPARDSWTDKLQPGGKYWTTRNGSGLIAFTVGEAYKPGNGVAMIAGHIDALTAKLKPVSQKPTRAGYLQLGVAPYAGALNQTWWDRDLSIGGRVVVRDEASSKTTTKLVRLDWPIARIPTLAPHFGVGMMGQNNPETQAVPIIGLDNSDLHSETTTPVEPLGPKGSFVNTQPPKLVKLISKELGLSSPTQIQNWELELYDSQPAQTGGLDREFIFGGRIDDKLCSWAAFNGLLSAESDPEDGIIKLVALFDDEEIGSLLRQGARANFLPLTIERAVEALTGSSFGSNVIGQTYAKSFLLSADVTHAGHPNFLGYYLDEHIPRLNVGIAICGDSNGHMTTDAISTAILTRVGELSGAPTQTFQIRNDTRSGGTVGPALSSAMGVRAADAGLPQLSMHSIRATTGALDPGLGVKFFKGFLDHWEKIDNEWH
;
A
#
# COMPACT_ATOMS: atom_id res chain seq x y z
N MET A 1 24.90 70.07 -2.32
CA MET A 1 23.99 70.07 -1.14
C MET A 1 24.74 70.70 0.01
N ASP A 2 24.19 71.75 0.62
CA ASP A 2 24.71 72.31 1.87
C ASP A 2 24.59 71.28 3.01
N VAL A 3 25.54 71.26 3.94
CA VAL A 3 25.62 70.30 5.06
C VAL A 3 24.31 70.27 5.85
N THR A 4 23.67 71.43 6.02
CA THR A 4 22.36 71.60 6.65
C THR A 4 21.23 70.87 5.92
N SER A 5 21.25 70.89 4.58
CA SER A 5 20.29 70.13 3.75
C SER A 5 20.55 68.63 3.81
N MET A 6 21.81 68.21 3.86
CA MET A 6 22.17 66.80 3.99
C MET A 6 21.75 66.23 5.35
N ILE A 7 21.99 66.97 6.45
CA ILE A 7 21.55 66.60 7.80
C ILE A 7 20.01 66.52 7.85
N SER A 8 19.31 67.48 7.23
CA SER A 8 17.84 67.49 7.21
C SER A 8 17.25 66.29 6.45
N VAL A 9 17.84 65.91 5.31
CA VAL A 9 17.43 64.72 4.54
C VAL A 9 17.72 63.43 5.31
N ILE A 10 18.88 63.33 5.97
CA ILE A 10 19.24 62.17 6.80
C ILE A 10 18.25 62.06 7.98
N LEU A 11 17.98 63.15 8.68
CA LEU A 11 17.05 63.17 9.81
C LEU A 11 15.62 62.84 9.38
N ALA A 12 15.13 63.41 8.27
CA ALA A 12 13.83 63.08 7.71
C ALA A 12 13.73 61.60 7.27
N THR A 13 14.82 61.04 6.72
CA THR A 13 14.89 59.62 6.35
C THR A 13 14.85 58.73 7.58
N ILE A 14 15.61 59.06 8.63
CA ILE A 14 15.60 58.31 9.91
C ILE A 14 14.21 58.35 10.53
N ILE A 15 13.60 59.54 10.64
CA ILE A 15 12.23 59.70 11.16
C ILE A 15 11.24 58.89 10.31
N GLY A 16 11.32 58.98 8.97
CA GLY A 16 10.47 58.23 8.06
C GLY A 16 10.59 56.70 8.26
N VAL A 17 11.81 56.19 8.47
CA VAL A 17 12.07 54.78 8.77
C VAL A 17 11.44 54.35 10.10
N PHE A 18 11.58 55.16 11.16
CA PHE A 18 10.97 54.87 12.47
C PHE A 18 9.43 54.96 12.44
N VAL A 19 8.87 55.90 11.69
CA VAL A 19 7.42 56.03 11.49
C VAL A 19 6.89 54.83 10.70
N LEU A 20 7.56 54.43 9.61
CA LEU A 20 7.18 53.28 8.81
C LEU A 20 7.22 51.98 9.62
N GLU A 21 8.27 51.78 10.41
CA GLU A 21 8.34 50.64 11.33
C GLU A 21 7.20 50.70 12.36
N SER A 22 6.93 51.86 12.95
CA SER A 22 5.85 52.00 13.93
C SER A 22 4.48 51.69 13.34
N ILE A 23 4.22 52.04 12.07
CA ILE A 23 3.00 51.66 11.34
C ILE A 23 2.88 50.13 11.22
N ILE A 24 3.97 49.44 10.87
CA ILE A 24 3.98 47.96 10.78
C ILE A 24 3.57 47.31 12.12
N PHE A 25 4.04 47.88 13.24
CA PHE A 25 3.72 47.39 14.58
C PHE A 25 2.30 47.79 15.05
N LEU A 26 1.74 48.90 14.56
CA LEU A 26 0.38 49.34 14.89
C LEU A 26 -0.71 48.54 14.14
N ILE A 27 -0.39 48.00 12.96
CA ILE A 27 -1.33 47.20 12.15
C ILE A 27 -1.39 45.72 12.61
N LYS A 28 -0.64 45.35 13.67
CA LYS A 28 -0.64 43.99 14.23
C LYS A 28 -2.05 43.60 14.71
N ASP A 29 -2.54 42.45 14.27
CA ASP A 29 -3.75 41.84 14.83
C ASP A 29 -3.44 41.29 16.23
N ASN A 30 -4.25 41.65 17.24
CA ASN A 30 -4.03 41.24 18.62
C ASN A 30 -4.02 39.72 18.84
N LYS A 31 -4.53 38.95 17.88
CA LYS A 31 -4.50 37.48 17.91
C LYS A 31 -3.19 36.89 17.37
N GLU A 32 -2.35 37.67 16.69
CA GLU A 32 -1.04 37.23 16.17
C GLU A 32 0.02 37.14 17.28
N PRO A 33 1.03 36.25 17.14
CA PRO A 33 2.16 36.21 18.05
C PRO A 33 2.89 37.54 18.16
N ASP A 34 3.58 37.77 19.28
CA ASP A 34 4.26 39.03 19.55
C ASP A 34 5.33 39.36 18.52
N TYR A 35 5.33 40.62 18.09
CA TYR A 35 6.31 41.12 17.14
C TYR A 35 7.55 41.55 17.92
N VAL A 36 8.70 41.05 17.50
CA VAL A 36 9.99 41.47 18.07
C VAL A 36 10.51 42.64 17.26
N ARG A 37 10.93 43.73 17.94
CA ARG A 37 11.58 44.86 17.27
C ARG A 37 13.07 44.58 17.04
N PRO A 38 13.62 44.89 15.86
CA PRO A 38 15.06 44.85 15.64
C PRO A 38 15.75 46.04 16.32
N GLN A 39 17.06 45.94 16.57
CA GLN A 39 17.86 47.06 17.08
C GLN A 39 18.03 48.19 16.07
N ILE A 40 18.08 47.85 14.78
CA ILE A 40 18.11 48.79 13.67
C ILE A 40 16.77 48.66 12.96
N PRO A 41 15.93 49.72 12.93
CA PRO A 41 14.61 49.64 12.34
C PRO A 41 14.59 49.09 10.92
N LEU A 42 13.56 48.30 10.58
CA LEU A 42 13.30 47.67 9.26
C LEU A 42 14.33 46.62 8.78
N VAL A 43 15.63 46.82 9.01
CA VAL A 43 16.71 45.98 8.45
C VAL A 43 17.48 45.17 9.48
N GLY A 44 17.35 45.47 10.77
CA GLY A 44 18.18 44.85 11.81
C GLY A 44 17.98 43.34 11.96
N HIS A 45 16.80 42.81 11.65
CA HIS A 45 16.58 41.36 11.58
C HIS A 45 17.37 40.73 10.43
N LEU A 46 17.40 41.34 9.25
CA LEU A 46 18.18 40.86 8.10
C LEU A 46 19.68 40.93 8.36
N ILE A 47 20.16 42.01 8.98
CA ILE A 47 21.56 42.14 9.41
C ILE A 47 21.91 41.05 10.42
N GLY A 48 21.02 40.79 11.39
CA GLY A 48 21.17 39.71 12.36
C GLY A 48 21.27 38.34 11.71
N ILE A 49 20.36 38.02 10.78
CA ILE A 49 20.37 36.77 10.02
C ILE A 49 21.64 36.65 9.18
N ALA A 50 22.06 37.70 8.48
CA ALA A 50 23.27 37.70 7.66
C ALA A 50 24.55 37.53 8.50
N ARG A 51 24.61 38.12 9.69
CA ARG A 51 25.79 38.07 10.57
C ARG A 51 25.92 36.76 11.33
N TYR A 52 24.81 36.22 11.85
CA TYR A 52 24.83 35.09 12.77
C TYR A 52 24.32 33.79 12.14
N GLY A 53 23.72 33.85 10.95
CA GLY A 53 22.89 32.78 10.40
C GLY A 53 21.49 32.76 11.04
N SER A 54 20.50 32.27 10.30
CA SER A 54 19.09 32.28 10.71
C SER A 54 18.85 31.54 12.03
N GLY A 55 19.30 30.29 12.17
CA GLY A 55 19.09 29.49 13.38
C GLY A 55 19.69 30.09 14.65
N ARG A 56 20.95 30.54 14.62
CA ARG A 56 21.60 31.16 15.79
C ARG A 56 20.99 32.51 16.12
N TYR A 57 20.60 33.30 15.11
CA TYR A 57 19.91 34.57 15.32
C TYR A 57 18.54 34.35 15.99
N TYR A 58 17.74 33.40 15.50
CA TYR A 58 16.44 33.05 16.09
C TYR A 58 16.59 32.55 17.52
N THR A 59 17.61 31.72 17.79
CA THR A 59 17.94 31.27 19.16
C THR A 59 18.24 32.46 20.06
N LYS A 60 19.09 33.40 19.61
CA LYS A 60 19.41 34.62 20.36
C LYS A 60 18.15 35.45 20.66
N VAL A 61 17.29 35.64 19.67
CA VAL A 61 16.04 36.40 19.85
C VAL A 61 15.09 35.67 20.80
N ALA A 62 14.90 34.36 20.64
CA ALA A 62 14.05 33.54 21.50
C ALA A 62 14.49 33.63 22.97
N THR A 63 15.79 33.52 23.25
CA THR A 63 16.36 33.67 24.60
C THR A 63 16.12 35.06 25.17
N GLN A 64 16.24 36.12 24.35
CA GLN A 64 16.00 37.50 24.79
C GLN A 64 14.51 37.75 25.10
N GLN A 65 13.61 37.17 24.33
CA GLN A 65 12.15 37.38 24.47
C GLN A 65 11.49 36.43 25.46
N LYS A 66 12.16 35.33 25.85
CA LYS A 66 11.56 34.23 26.65
C LYS A 66 10.24 33.73 26.07
N ALA A 67 10.15 33.66 24.74
CA ALA A 67 8.93 33.30 24.02
C ALA A 67 9.16 32.09 23.09
N GLY A 68 8.30 31.08 23.20
CA GLY A 68 8.33 29.89 22.35
C GLY A 68 7.77 30.08 20.94
N LEU A 69 6.97 31.12 20.72
CA LEU A 69 6.41 31.53 19.42
C LEU A 69 6.37 33.06 19.33
N PHE A 70 7.04 33.63 18.33
CA PHE A 70 7.09 35.08 18.08
C PHE A 70 7.17 35.39 16.59
N THR A 71 6.94 36.64 16.20
CA THR A 71 6.95 37.08 14.80
C THR A 71 8.07 38.10 14.57
N LEU A 72 8.83 37.91 13.51
CA LEU A 72 9.80 38.87 12.99
C LEU A 72 9.20 39.53 11.74
N PRO A 73 8.77 40.80 11.82
CA PRO A 73 8.35 41.55 10.65
C PRO A 73 9.58 41.94 9.83
N ILE A 74 9.66 41.48 8.57
CA ILE A 74 10.76 41.79 7.66
C ILE A 74 10.15 42.39 6.39
N PHE A 75 10.22 43.71 6.27
CA PHE A 75 9.59 44.47 5.18
C PHE A 75 8.12 44.07 4.95
N SER A 76 7.82 43.46 3.79
CA SER A 76 6.48 43.10 3.34
C SER A 76 6.02 41.70 3.78
N PHE A 77 6.87 40.91 4.45
CA PHE A 77 6.52 39.56 4.89
C PHE A 77 6.78 39.34 6.39
N LYS A 78 6.03 38.40 6.97
CA LYS A 78 6.11 38.03 8.39
C LYS A 78 6.78 36.67 8.52
N THR A 79 7.75 36.54 9.43
CA THR A 79 8.35 35.24 9.78
C THR A 79 7.98 34.89 11.22
N HIS A 80 7.08 33.92 11.38
CA HIS A 80 6.69 33.35 12.67
C HIS A 80 7.73 32.29 13.09
N VAL A 81 8.47 32.54 14.15
CA VAL A 81 9.53 31.67 14.65
C VAL A 81 9.04 30.84 15.82
N ILE A 82 9.30 29.53 15.77
CA ILE A 82 9.01 28.58 16.85
C ILE A 82 10.29 28.07 17.44
N SER A 83 10.43 28.21 18.75
CA SER A 83 11.61 27.75 19.50
C SER A 83 11.28 26.69 20.56
N GLU A 84 10.01 26.32 20.71
CA GLU A 84 9.55 25.31 21.67
C GLU A 84 8.85 24.13 20.98
N ARG A 85 9.10 22.91 21.50
CA ARG A 85 8.58 21.65 20.96
C ARG A 85 7.05 21.60 20.87
N LYS A 86 6.34 22.17 21.83
CA LYS A 86 4.87 22.08 21.94
C LYS A 86 4.12 22.67 20.73
N TYR A 87 4.68 23.66 20.06
CA TYR A 87 4.08 24.26 18.86
C TYR A 87 4.29 23.43 17.58
N VAL A 88 5.27 22.52 17.57
CA VAL A 88 5.59 21.70 16.38
C VAL A 88 4.44 20.76 16.04
N GLY A 89 3.85 20.10 17.04
CA GLY A 89 2.70 19.23 16.84
C GLY A 89 1.48 19.97 16.29
N ALA A 90 1.24 21.21 16.74
CA ALA A 90 0.14 22.04 16.24
C ALA A 90 0.31 22.36 14.75
N ILE A 91 1.51 22.73 14.31
CA ILE A 91 1.76 22.99 12.88
C ILE A 91 1.58 21.74 12.03
N GLN A 92 2.07 20.60 12.49
CA GLN A 92 1.94 19.35 11.73
C GLN A 92 0.47 18.96 11.52
N ARG A 93 -0.41 19.22 12.50
CA ARG A 93 -1.87 19.05 12.34
C ARG A 93 -2.48 19.98 11.28
N HIS A 94 -1.85 21.11 11.00
CA HIS A 94 -2.27 22.10 10.00
C HIS A 94 -1.49 22.00 8.67
N ALA A 95 -0.97 20.83 8.30
CA ALA A 95 -0.14 20.66 7.10
C ALA A 95 -0.79 21.10 5.76
N LYS A 96 -2.14 21.20 5.69
CA LYS A 96 -2.87 21.71 4.52
C LYS A 96 -2.85 23.23 4.40
N THR A 97 -2.77 23.94 5.52
CA THR A 97 -2.78 25.42 5.56
C THR A 97 -1.40 25.99 5.88
N ILE A 98 -0.47 25.19 6.41
CA ILE A 98 0.93 25.55 6.67
C ILE A 98 1.83 24.50 6.00
N SER A 99 2.38 24.82 4.83
CA SER A 99 3.07 23.83 3.97
C SER A 99 4.41 24.30 3.43
N PHE A 100 5.30 23.34 3.20
CA PHE A 100 6.58 23.57 2.52
C PHE A 100 6.47 23.57 0.98
N ALA A 101 5.50 22.87 0.40
CA ALA A 101 5.48 22.63 -1.05
C ALA A 101 5.45 23.90 -1.91
N PRO A 102 4.63 24.93 -1.60
CA PRO A 102 4.61 26.16 -2.38
C PRO A 102 5.90 26.98 -2.22
N PHE A 103 6.50 26.94 -1.03
CA PHE A 103 7.81 27.54 -0.81
C PHE A 103 8.88 26.85 -1.65
N ALA A 104 8.90 25.52 -1.69
CA ALA A 104 9.83 24.74 -2.51
C ALA A 104 9.69 25.06 -4.00
N ALA A 105 8.46 25.15 -4.52
CA ALA A 105 8.21 25.51 -5.92
C ALA A 105 8.71 26.93 -6.26
N LYS A 106 8.40 27.94 -5.43
CA LYS A 106 8.87 29.33 -5.60
C LYS A 106 10.41 29.43 -5.54
N THR A 107 11.00 28.70 -4.60
CA THR A 107 12.45 28.59 -4.37
C THR A 107 13.13 27.96 -5.58
N SER A 108 12.58 26.84 -6.06
CA SER A 108 13.05 26.13 -7.26
C SER A 108 12.97 27.01 -8.50
N ARG A 109 11.88 27.76 -8.70
CA ARG A 109 11.79 28.75 -9.78
C ARG A 109 12.93 29.78 -9.73
N SER A 110 13.19 30.37 -8.57
CA SER A 110 14.23 31.39 -8.40
C SER A 110 15.65 30.83 -8.63
N LEU A 111 15.93 29.65 -8.09
CA LEU A 111 17.24 29.01 -8.20
C LEU A 111 17.49 28.39 -9.57
N SER A 112 16.55 27.59 -10.06
CA SER A 112 16.69 26.87 -11.31
C SER A 112 16.39 27.72 -12.54
N GLY A 113 15.60 28.79 -12.43
CA GLY A 113 15.31 29.66 -13.58
C GLY A 113 14.42 28.99 -14.62
N ILE A 114 13.48 28.20 -14.12
CA ILE A 114 12.46 27.46 -14.86
C ILE A 114 11.18 28.30 -15.01
N GLY A 115 10.38 27.98 -16.01
CA GLY A 115 9.12 28.63 -16.33
C GLY A 115 7.96 28.22 -15.41
N ASP A 116 6.77 28.77 -15.68
CA ASP A 116 5.57 28.52 -14.87
C ASP A 116 5.13 27.05 -14.91
N THR A 117 5.24 26.39 -16.07
CA THR A 117 4.83 24.99 -16.23
C THR A 117 5.64 24.06 -15.33
N ALA A 118 6.98 24.11 -15.43
CA ALA A 118 7.88 23.31 -14.59
C ALA A 118 7.78 23.68 -13.10
N THR A 119 7.52 24.96 -12.78
CA THR A 119 7.29 25.41 -11.40
C THR A 119 6.03 24.78 -10.82
N ARG A 120 4.92 24.78 -11.57
CA ARG A 120 3.64 24.22 -11.12
C ARG A 120 3.70 22.70 -10.96
N ILE A 121 4.47 21.99 -11.78
CA ILE A 121 4.68 20.54 -11.64
C ILE A 121 5.43 20.20 -10.35
N GLN A 122 6.23 21.11 -9.79
CA GLN A 122 6.89 20.90 -8.50
C GLN A 122 6.00 21.17 -7.27
N ASP A 123 4.83 21.81 -7.47
CA ASP A 123 3.88 22.08 -6.38
C ASP A 123 2.81 20.98 -6.32
N HIS A 124 3.04 19.90 -5.57
CA HIS A 124 2.09 18.80 -5.45
C HIS A 124 0.78 19.16 -4.72
N LEU A 125 0.68 20.35 -4.11
CA LEU A 125 -0.53 20.78 -3.40
C LEU A 125 -1.46 21.60 -4.27
N THR A 126 -0.93 22.58 -4.99
CA THR A 126 -1.74 23.51 -5.81
C THR A 126 -1.50 23.39 -7.31
N GLY A 127 -0.53 22.58 -7.71
CA GLY A 127 -0.18 22.29 -9.09
C GLY A 127 -1.19 21.40 -9.83
N PRO A 128 -0.98 21.17 -11.14
CA PRO A 128 -1.80 20.27 -11.94
C PRO A 128 -1.69 18.80 -11.44
N PRO A 129 -2.56 17.88 -11.92
CA PRO A 129 -2.47 16.45 -11.56
C PRO A 129 -1.07 15.84 -11.71
N ALA A 130 -0.34 16.25 -12.76
CA ALA A 130 1.04 15.87 -13.01
C ALA A 130 2.01 16.23 -11.86
N ALA A 131 1.70 17.24 -11.04
CA ALA A 131 2.52 17.60 -9.90
C ALA A 131 2.48 16.53 -8.79
N LYS A 132 1.33 15.88 -8.59
CA LYS A 132 1.21 14.74 -7.66
C LYS A 132 1.93 13.51 -8.18
N GLU A 133 1.93 13.32 -9.50
CA GLU A 133 2.64 12.22 -10.15
C GLU A 133 4.16 12.43 -10.13
N PHE A 134 4.64 13.65 -10.41
CA PHE A 134 6.03 14.04 -10.30
C PHE A 134 6.57 13.83 -8.88
N ASP A 135 5.79 14.24 -7.88
CA ASP A 135 6.14 14.05 -6.47
C ASP A 135 6.06 12.56 -6.04
N ARG A 136 5.05 11.80 -6.48
CA ARG A 136 4.96 10.35 -6.25
C ARG A 136 6.16 9.60 -6.85
N THR A 137 6.56 9.96 -8.07
CA THR A 137 7.59 9.24 -8.81
C THR A 137 8.98 9.50 -8.23
N GLN A 138 9.24 10.74 -7.81
CA GLN A 138 10.46 11.05 -7.05
C GLN A 138 10.52 10.27 -5.73
N ARG A 139 9.41 10.21 -4.99
CA ARG A 139 9.32 9.40 -3.77
C ARG A 139 9.59 7.93 -4.05
N ALA A 140 9.07 7.40 -5.15
CA ALA A 140 9.27 6.00 -5.53
C ALA A 140 10.73 5.70 -5.91
N ALA A 141 11.39 6.58 -6.67
CA ALA A 141 12.80 6.43 -7.03
C ALA A 141 13.76 6.54 -5.82
N LEU A 142 13.31 7.19 -4.76
CA LEU A 142 14.02 7.34 -3.48
C LEU A 142 13.52 6.37 -2.39
N ALA A 143 12.56 5.50 -2.69
CA ALA A 143 12.10 4.48 -1.75
C ALA A 143 13.07 3.30 -1.73
N ALA A 144 13.02 2.48 -0.68
CA ALA A 144 13.77 1.24 -0.61
C ALA A 144 13.43 0.33 -1.81
N GLY A 145 14.45 -0.13 -2.52
CA GLY A 145 14.33 -0.88 -3.77
C GLY A 145 15.42 -0.50 -4.76
N SER A 146 15.39 -1.12 -5.95
CA SER A 146 16.48 -1.08 -6.92
C SER A 146 16.93 0.33 -7.31
N GLY A 147 16.00 1.28 -7.46
CA GLY A 147 16.33 2.65 -7.82
C GLY A 147 17.27 3.32 -6.81
N LEU A 148 17.02 3.10 -5.51
CA LEU A 148 17.88 3.59 -4.44
C LEU A 148 19.15 2.74 -4.28
N ASP A 149 19.02 1.41 -4.39
CA ASP A 149 20.14 0.50 -4.21
C ASP A 149 21.24 0.74 -5.26
N ASP A 150 20.84 0.99 -6.52
CA ASP A 150 21.77 1.31 -7.62
C ASP A 150 22.54 2.61 -7.34
N MET A 151 21.84 3.67 -6.92
CA MET A 151 22.48 4.94 -6.57
C MET A 151 23.42 4.77 -5.37
N SER A 152 23.00 3.99 -4.37
CA SER A 152 23.78 3.75 -3.14
C SER A 152 25.03 2.92 -3.42
N LEU A 153 24.94 1.95 -4.34
CA LEU A 153 26.08 1.15 -4.78
C LEU A 153 27.12 2.00 -5.52
N VAL A 154 26.68 2.87 -6.44
CA VAL A 154 27.58 3.81 -7.14
C VAL A 154 28.23 4.77 -6.15
N TYR A 155 27.45 5.30 -5.19
CA TYR A 155 27.96 6.15 -4.12
C TYR A 155 29.05 5.44 -3.30
N ALA A 156 28.79 4.21 -2.84
CA ALA A 156 29.71 3.44 -2.02
C ALA A 156 31.00 3.11 -2.77
N LYS A 157 30.91 2.67 -4.03
CA LYS A 157 32.08 2.38 -4.88
C LYS A 157 32.92 3.63 -5.12
N THR A 158 32.28 4.76 -5.40
CA THR A 158 32.98 6.04 -5.64
C THR A 158 33.67 6.54 -4.38
N SER A 159 33.00 6.41 -3.22
CA SER A 159 33.57 6.77 -1.92
C SER A 159 34.76 5.88 -1.56
N LEU A 160 34.64 4.56 -1.79
CA LEU A 160 35.70 3.59 -1.50
C LEU A 160 36.97 3.91 -2.30
N ARG A 161 36.85 4.21 -3.60
CA ARG A 161 37.98 4.63 -4.42
C ARG A 161 38.70 5.85 -3.85
N SER A 162 37.96 6.86 -3.37
CA SER A 162 38.58 8.04 -2.74
C SER A 162 39.29 7.74 -1.42
N ILE A 163 38.83 6.72 -0.68
CA ILE A 163 39.49 6.23 0.53
C ILE A 163 40.74 5.43 0.19
N GLU A 164 40.69 4.57 -0.83
CA GLU A 164 41.85 3.80 -1.33
C GLU A 164 42.96 4.73 -1.86
N GLU A 165 42.60 5.76 -2.63
CA GLU A 165 43.54 6.80 -3.08
C GLU A 165 44.22 7.54 -1.91
N LEU A 166 43.53 7.67 -0.77
CA LEU A 166 44.11 8.23 0.44
C LEU A 166 45.03 7.23 1.14
N ALA A 167 44.67 5.94 1.15
CA ALA A 167 45.45 4.86 1.76
C ALA A 167 46.74 4.53 0.99
N CYS A 168 46.79 4.73 -0.33
CA CYS A 168 47.98 4.50 -1.17
C CYS A 168 49.06 5.59 -1.04
N LYS A 169 48.89 6.59 -0.17
CA LYS A 169 49.92 7.60 0.10
C LYS A 169 50.78 7.13 1.28
N ASP A 170 52.01 6.68 1.00
CA ASP A 170 52.97 6.12 1.96
C ASP A 170 53.49 7.11 3.06
N ALA A 171 52.90 8.30 3.21
CA ALA A 171 53.34 9.32 4.15
C ALA A 171 52.17 9.92 4.95
N GLU A 172 52.45 10.39 6.19
CA GLU A 172 51.51 11.18 7.00
C GLU A 172 50.99 12.38 6.18
N ALA A 173 49.76 12.27 5.67
CA ALA A 173 49.14 13.28 4.83
C ALA A 173 48.32 14.26 5.67
N HIS A 174 48.72 15.53 5.70
CA HIS A 174 47.89 16.62 6.24
C HIS A 174 47.03 17.23 5.14
N PHE A 175 45.72 17.29 5.37
CA PHE A 175 44.77 17.91 4.44
C PHE A 175 43.60 18.55 5.18
N ASP A 176 42.88 19.45 4.52
CA ASP A 176 41.65 20.03 5.04
C ASP A 176 40.54 18.97 5.02
N LEU A 177 40.10 18.53 6.21
CA LEU A 177 39.07 17.51 6.35
C LEU A 177 37.74 17.93 5.73
N TYR A 178 37.35 19.21 5.87
CA TYR A 178 36.09 19.68 5.30
C TYR A 178 36.14 19.71 3.78
N GLU A 179 37.25 20.19 3.21
CA GLU A 179 37.47 20.18 1.76
C GLU A 179 37.47 18.76 1.20
N TRP A 180 38.12 17.82 1.89
CA TRP A 180 38.15 16.42 1.49
C TRP A 180 36.76 15.77 1.56
N VAL A 181 36.04 15.91 2.69
CA VAL A 181 34.68 15.38 2.83
C VAL A 181 33.76 15.98 1.76
N ARG A 182 33.85 17.29 1.53
CA ARG A 182 33.10 17.98 0.47
C ARG A 182 33.35 17.33 -0.88
N LYS A 183 34.61 17.13 -1.26
CA LYS A 183 34.98 16.50 -2.54
C LYS A 183 34.44 15.07 -2.65
N VAL A 184 34.69 14.21 -1.65
CA VAL A 184 34.26 12.80 -1.68
C VAL A 184 32.75 12.68 -1.76
N VAL A 185 32.03 13.44 -0.95
CA VAL A 185 30.56 13.42 -0.91
C VAL A 185 29.97 14.00 -2.19
N THR A 186 30.49 15.13 -2.68
CA THR A 186 30.04 15.73 -3.95
C THR A 186 30.20 14.73 -5.08
N SER A 187 31.40 14.17 -5.28
CA SER A 187 31.66 13.21 -6.36
C SER A 187 30.77 11.98 -6.24
N SER A 188 30.70 11.36 -5.06
CA SER A 188 29.95 10.10 -4.89
C SER A 188 28.43 10.28 -5.02
N ALA A 189 27.87 11.37 -4.46
CA ALA A 189 26.43 11.63 -4.54
C ALA A 189 26.01 12.04 -5.94
N SER A 190 26.76 12.94 -6.58
CA SER A 190 26.46 13.38 -7.94
C SER A 190 26.63 12.26 -8.96
N GLU A 191 27.62 11.37 -8.79
CA GLU A 191 27.80 10.21 -9.68
C GLU A 191 26.62 9.23 -9.59
N GLY A 192 26.17 8.94 -8.37
CA GLY A 192 25.00 8.09 -8.16
C GLY A 192 23.73 8.67 -8.80
N VAL A 193 23.56 10.00 -8.77
CA VAL A 193 22.35 10.65 -9.28
C VAL A 193 22.40 10.90 -10.80
N PHE A 194 23.49 11.46 -11.32
CA PHE A 194 23.60 11.92 -12.71
C PHE A 194 24.31 10.92 -13.64
N GLY A 195 24.94 9.87 -13.10
CA GLY A 195 25.59 8.83 -13.87
C GLY A 195 26.82 9.32 -14.66
N PRO A 196 27.25 8.59 -15.71
CA PRO A 196 28.57 8.78 -16.33
C PRO A 196 28.85 10.15 -16.97
N LYS A 197 27.81 10.94 -17.27
CA LYS A 197 27.92 12.29 -17.86
C LYS A 197 27.75 13.39 -16.81
N ASN A 198 27.97 13.07 -15.54
CA ASN A 198 27.77 13.95 -14.39
C ASN A 198 28.43 15.33 -14.57
N PRO A 199 27.67 16.44 -14.48
CA PRO A 199 28.22 17.79 -14.58
C PRO A 199 29.29 18.13 -13.54
N PHE A 200 29.31 17.45 -12.38
CA PHE A 200 30.34 17.64 -11.36
C PHE A 200 31.71 17.06 -11.74
N HIS A 201 31.86 16.40 -12.90
CA HIS A 201 33.18 16.09 -13.47
C HIS A 201 33.91 17.37 -13.92
N ASP A 202 33.19 18.46 -14.21
CA ASP A 202 33.76 19.79 -14.43
C ASP A 202 34.02 20.49 -13.09
N PRO A 203 35.29 20.75 -12.70
CA PRO A 203 35.62 21.43 -11.45
C PRO A 203 35.00 22.83 -11.36
N GLU A 204 34.78 23.51 -12.50
CA GLU A 204 34.13 24.81 -12.51
C GLU A 204 32.64 24.72 -12.16
N HIS A 205 31.98 23.59 -12.46
CA HIS A 205 30.59 23.36 -12.06
C HIS A 205 30.45 23.27 -10.54
N GLU A 206 31.36 22.53 -9.89
CA GLU A 206 31.41 22.42 -8.44
C GLU A 206 31.75 23.78 -7.78
N ALA A 207 32.75 24.49 -8.31
CA ALA A 207 33.13 25.81 -7.80
C ALA A 207 31.98 26.84 -7.92
N ASP A 208 31.29 26.83 -9.07
CA ASP A 208 30.12 27.67 -9.29
C ASP A 208 28.96 27.26 -8.37
N PHE A 209 28.78 25.96 -8.10
CA PHE A 209 27.77 25.46 -7.17
C PHE A 209 27.96 26.05 -5.78
N TRP A 210 29.16 25.94 -5.22
CA TRP A 210 29.45 26.48 -3.89
C TRP A 210 29.36 28.00 -3.84
N THR A 211 29.84 28.68 -4.88
CA THR A 211 29.75 30.15 -5.00
C THR A 211 28.30 30.65 -4.87
N PHE A 212 27.34 29.92 -5.45
CA PHE A 212 25.93 30.29 -5.32
C PHE A 212 25.28 29.73 -4.05
N ALA A 213 25.62 28.51 -3.62
CA ALA A 213 25.01 27.84 -2.47
C ALA A 213 25.29 28.62 -1.17
N ASP A 214 26.51 29.12 -0.98
CA ASP A 214 26.91 29.92 0.18
C ASP A 214 26.09 31.23 0.30
N GLN A 215 25.60 31.74 -0.82
CA GLN A 215 24.80 32.97 -0.90
C GLN A 215 23.33 32.69 -1.27
N ALA A 216 22.86 31.44 -1.17
CA ALA A 216 21.51 31.08 -1.60
C ALA A 216 20.41 31.92 -0.91
N HIS A 217 20.61 32.25 0.37
CA HIS A 217 19.72 33.13 1.15
C HIS A 217 19.58 34.54 0.56
N LEU A 218 20.64 35.09 -0.05
CA LEU A 218 20.59 36.37 -0.77
C LEU A 218 19.94 36.22 -2.14
N VAL A 219 20.15 35.08 -2.81
CA VAL A 219 19.49 34.76 -4.09
C VAL A 219 17.97 34.60 -3.92
N PHE A 220 17.51 34.06 -2.77
CA PHE A 220 16.09 33.95 -2.44
C PHE A 220 15.40 35.30 -2.16
N SER A 221 16.17 36.32 -1.78
CA SER A 221 15.65 37.64 -1.40
C SER A 221 15.15 38.48 -2.59
N GLY A 222 15.09 37.88 -3.79
CA GLY A 222 14.56 38.49 -5.00
C GLY A 222 15.62 39.18 -5.87
N PRO A 223 15.24 39.61 -7.08
CA PRO A 223 16.18 40.11 -8.11
C PRO A 223 16.89 41.40 -7.69
N ILE A 224 16.25 42.27 -6.90
CA ILE A 224 16.85 43.55 -6.47
C ILE A 224 18.00 43.29 -5.49
N VAL A 225 17.74 42.51 -4.44
CA VAL A 225 18.73 42.20 -3.39
C VAL A 225 19.86 41.35 -3.95
N SER A 226 19.54 40.31 -4.73
CA SER A 226 20.56 39.43 -5.31
C SER A 226 21.46 40.14 -6.33
N ASN A 227 20.93 41.04 -7.17
CA ASN A 227 21.74 41.82 -8.11
C ASN A 227 22.56 42.93 -7.44
N LEU A 228 22.23 43.33 -6.21
CA LEU A 228 23.00 44.33 -5.47
C LEU A 228 24.08 43.69 -4.60
N LEU A 229 23.73 42.62 -3.89
CA LEU A 229 24.55 42.04 -2.82
C LEU A 229 25.17 40.67 -3.16
N ALA A 230 24.73 39.99 -4.22
CA ALA A 230 25.13 38.62 -4.55
C ALA A 230 25.39 38.40 -6.06
N ARG A 231 25.97 39.40 -6.75
CA ARG A 231 26.21 39.36 -8.21
C ARG A 231 27.04 38.16 -8.66
N SER A 232 28.05 37.78 -7.89
CA SER A 232 28.89 36.61 -8.17
C SER A 232 28.08 35.32 -8.13
N ALA A 233 27.24 35.14 -7.10
CA ALA A 233 26.35 34.00 -6.96
C ALA A 233 25.31 33.92 -8.10
N VAL A 234 24.74 35.05 -8.52
CA VAL A 234 23.80 35.08 -9.67
C VAL A 234 24.49 34.62 -10.96
N ARG A 235 25.73 35.06 -11.21
CA ARG A 235 26.51 34.65 -12.39
C ARG A 235 26.91 33.18 -12.33
N ALA A 236 27.37 32.70 -11.18
CA ALA A 236 27.75 31.30 -10.96
C ALA A 236 26.56 30.35 -11.18
N LYS A 237 25.40 30.69 -10.60
CA LYS A 237 24.13 29.98 -10.81
C LYS A 237 23.77 29.86 -12.30
N GLU A 238 23.92 30.95 -13.06
CA GLU A 238 23.62 30.95 -14.49
C GLU A 238 24.58 30.06 -15.30
N ARG A 239 25.87 30.03 -14.94
CA ARG A 239 26.83 29.09 -15.56
C ARG A 239 26.49 27.64 -15.24
N ASN A 240 26.07 27.31 -14.01
CA ASN A 240 25.63 25.96 -13.68
C ASN A 240 24.39 25.51 -14.45
N ARG A 241 23.41 26.41 -14.66
CA ARG A 241 22.25 26.12 -15.51
C ARG A 241 22.66 25.70 -16.92
N ARG A 242 23.59 26.43 -17.55
CA ARG A 242 24.08 26.11 -18.90
C ARG A 242 24.76 24.75 -18.98
N ARG A 243 25.54 24.37 -17.95
CA ARG A 243 26.15 23.03 -17.88
C ARG A 243 25.10 21.92 -17.74
N TYR A 244 24.01 22.17 -17.03
CA TYR A 244 22.90 21.23 -16.98
C TYR A 244 22.08 21.16 -18.27
N GLU A 245 21.92 22.27 -18.99
CA GLU A 245 21.35 22.26 -20.34
C GLU A 245 22.20 21.40 -21.28
N GLU A 246 23.52 21.57 -21.24
CA GLU A 246 24.46 20.77 -22.01
C GLU A 246 24.39 19.27 -21.64
N TYR A 247 24.28 18.97 -20.34
CA TYR A 247 24.07 17.60 -19.86
C TYR A 247 22.82 16.94 -20.45
N ILE A 248 21.69 17.66 -20.53
CA ILE A 248 20.49 17.16 -21.18
C ILE A 248 20.72 16.96 -22.68
N ARG A 249 21.32 17.96 -23.35
CA ARG A 249 21.62 17.93 -24.80
C ARG A 249 22.51 16.76 -25.20
N MET A 250 23.43 16.36 -24.32
CA MET A 250 24.29 15.19 -24.53
C MET A 250 23.61 13.85 -24.19
N GLY A 251 22.32 13.83 -23.83
CA GLY A 251 21.61 12.62 -23.41
C GLY A 251 22.04 12.10 -22.04
N GLY A 252 22.61 12.94 -21.16
CA GLY A 252 23.09 12.51 -19.84
C GLY A 252 22.00 11.90 -18.96
N HIS A 253 20.81 12.48 -19.02
CA HIS A 253 19.62 11.99 -18.30
C HIS A 253 19.19 10.56 -18.69
N GLU A 254 19.54 10.08 -19.90
CA GLU A 254 19.21 8.72 -20.35
C GLU A 254 20.08 7.65 -19.70
N THR A 255 21.27 8.01 -19.21
CA THR A 255 22.21 7.12 -18.53
C THR A 255 22.25 7.33 -17.01
N ALA A 256 21.47 8.29 -16.51
CA ALA A 256 21.42 8.67 -15.11
C ALA A 256 20.62 7.69 -14.25
N SER A 257 20.51 8.00 -12.96
CA SER A 257 19.65 7.29 -12.02
C SER A 257 18.19 7.27 -12.46
N LEU A 258 17.42 6.30 -11.92
CA LEU A 258 15.97 6.24 -12.09
C LEU A 258 15.29 7.56 -11.68
N LEU A 259 15.82 8.25 -10.66
CA LEU A 259 15.34 9.54 -10.21
C LEU A 259 15.39 10.60 -11.32
N ILE A 260 16.53 10.74 -12.00
CA ILE A 260 16.69 11.74 -13.07
C ILE A 260 15.89 11.34 -14.31
N LYS A 261 15.91 10.06 -14.69
CA LYS A 261 15.14 9.54 -15.83
C LYS A 261 13.65 9.87 -15.71
N GLU A 262 13.05 9.52 -14.58
CA GLU A 262 11.62 9.72 -14.37
C GLU A 262 11.25 11.20 -14.21
N ARG A 263 12.11 12.00 -13.59
CA ARG A 263 11.93 13.46 -13.52
C ARG A 263 11.89 14.07 -14.92
N CYS A 264 12.86 13.73 -15.77
CA CYS A 264 12.91 14.22 -17.15
C CYS A 264 11.72 13.72 -17.96
N ARG A 265 11.37 12.43 -17.89
CA ARG A 265 10.22 11.85 -18.59
C ARG A 265 8.92 12.62 -18.28
N LEU A 266 8.61 12.80 -17.00
CA LEU A 266 7.37 13.45 -16.58
C LEU A 266 7.31 14.92 -16.95
N LEU A 267 8.43 15.65 -16.88
CA LEU A 267 8.47 17.05 -17.31
C LEU A 267 8.25 17.16 -18.84
N THR A 268 8.89 16.29 -19.62
CA THR A 268 8.73 16.23 -21.08
C THR A 268 7.28 15.91 -21.47
N GLU A 269 6.67 14.89 -20.86
CA GLU A 269 5.27 14.50 -21.10
C GLU A 269 4.27 15.63 -20.80
N ASN A 270 4.65 16.57 -19.94
CA ASN A 270 3.83 17.72 -19.55
C ASN A 270 4.23 19.02 -20.26
N GLY A 271 4.97 18.93 -21.36
CA GLY A 271 5.27 20.06 -22.25
C GLY A 271 6.30 21.05 -21.68
N VAL A 272 7.15 20.61 -20.76
CA VAL A 272 8.29 21.42 -20.29
C VAL A 272 9.40 21.40 -21.36
N PRO A 273 9.92 22.57 -21.78
CA PRO A 273 10.99 22.64 -22.77
C PRO A 273 12.26 21.92 -22.32
N GLU A 274 13.00 21.35 -23.26
CA GLU A 274 14.24 20.60 -23.00
C GLU A 274 15.29 21.43 -22.22
N SER A 275 15.40 22.73 -22.52
CA SER A 275 16.29 23.65 -21.80
C SER A 275 15.94 23.81 -20.31
N GLU A 276 14.68 23.57 -19.93
CA GLU A 276 14.24 23.62 -18.53
C GLU A 276 14.43 22.28 -17.80
N LEU A 277 14.52 21.16 -18.53
CA LEU A 277 14.78 19.83 -17.95
C LEU A 277 16.14 19.76 -17.25
N GLY A 278 17.13 20.50 -17.75
CA GLY A 278 18.45 20.58 -17.12
C GLY A 278 18.43 21.52 -15.93
N ARG A 279 17.89 22.72 -16.12
CA ARG A 279 17.83 23.79 -15.12
C ARG A 279 17.24 23.36 -13.78
N ILE A 280 16.20 22.51 -13.80
CA ILE A 280 15.54 22.01 -12.60
C ILE A 280 16.49 21.26 -11.64
N ASN A 281 17.62 20.74 -12.14
CA ASN A 281 18.59 20.00 -11.33
C ASN A 281 19.45 20.92 -10.44
N VAL A 282 19.54 22.22 -10.74
CA VAL A 282 20.23 23.18 -9.84
C VAL A 282 19.58 23.23 -8.44
N GLY A 283 18.25 23.11 -8.37
CA GLY A 283 17.53 23.00 -7.10
C GLY A 283 17.75 21.64 -6.42
N LEU A 284 17.92 20.58 -7.23
CA LEU A 284 18.22 19.24 -6.74
C LEU A 284 19.60 19.19 -6.08
N ASP A 285 20.60 19.93 -6.57
CA ASP A 285 21.94 19.96 -5.97
C ASP A 285 21.94 20.52 -4.56
N ILE A 286 21.15 21.57 -4.30
CA ILE A 286 20.99 22.09 -2.93
C ILE A 286 20.36 21.01 -2.05
N ALA A 287 19.30 20.37 -2.54
CA ALA A 287 18.66 19.26 -1.83
C ALA A 287 19.60 18.06 -1.67
N MET A 288 20.57 17.84 -2.55
CA MET A 288 21.49 16.70 -2.55
C MET A 288 22.77 16.94 -1.73
N LEU A 289 23.30 18.17 -1.67
CA LEU A 289 24.62 18.42 -1.09
C LEU A 289 24.60 19.32 0.17
N ALA A 290 23.72 20.31 0.24
CA ALA A 290 23.85 21.42 1.20
C ALA A 290 23.75 21.02 2.69
N ASN A 291 22.95 20.01 3.05
CA ASN A 291 22.83 19.54 4.43
C ASN A 291 23.70 18.30 4.70
N TYR A 292 23.94 17.48 3.68
CA TYR A 292 24.62 16.20 3.85
C TYR A 292 26.12 16.37 4.07
N ILE A 293 26.77 17.28 3.34
CA ILE A 293 28.21 17.52 3.49
C ILE A 293 28.58 17.99 4.91
N PRO A 294 27.92 19.02 5.49
CA PRO A 294 28.16 19.39 6.88
C PRO A 294 27.88 18.25 7.86
N THR A 295 26.82 17.46 7.64
CA THR A 295 26.47 16.33 8.51
C THR A 295 27.53 15.23 8.47
N ALA A 296 28.01 14.87 7.27
CA ALA A 296 29.08 13.90 7.08
C ALA A 296 30.39 14.38 7.69
N PHE A 297 30.74 15.66 7.48
CA PHE A 297 31.92 16.27 8.08
C PHE A 297 31.89 16.17 9.60
N TRP A 298 30.79 16.60 10.23
CA TRP A 298 30.67 16.54 11.69
C TRP A 298 30.65 15.09 12.19
N ALA A 299 30.02 14.16 11.49
CA ALA A 299 30.03 12.75 11.90
C ALA A 299 31.46 12.18 11.90
N ILE A 300 32.22 12.44 10.83
CA ILE A 300 33.62 12.02 10.73
C ILE A 300 34.46 12.72 11.79
N PHE A 301 34.30 14.03 11.98
CA PHE A 301 35.00 14.79 13.01
C PHE A 301 34.72 14.23 14.41
N GLU A 302 33.46 14.00 14.77
CA GLU A 302 33.09 13.54 16.11
C GLU A 302 33.60 12.12 16.40
N VAL A 303 33.60 11.24 15.38
CA VAL A 303 34.19 9.90 15.48
C VAL A 303 35.71 9.99 15.63
N PHE A 304 36.41 10.60 14.68
CA PHE A 304 37.87 10.55 14.60
C PHE A 304 38.60 11.46 15.60
N SER A 305 37.92 12.46 16.18
CA SER A 305 38.47 13.26 17.28
C SER A 305 38.47 12.53 18.64
N ARG A 306 37.87 11.33 18.73
CA ARG A 306 37.74 10.56 19.97
C ARG A 306 38.28 9.15 19.77
N SER A 307 39.52 8.90 20.16
CA SER A 307 40.19 7.59 20.02
C SER A 307 39.35 6.42 20.53
N ALA A 308 38.77 6.53 21.73
CA ALA A 308 37.91 5.49 22.31
C ALA A 308 36.65 5.20 21.47
N LEU A 309 36.08 6.22 20.82
CA LEU A 309 34.91 6.05 19.94
C LEU A 309 35.31 5.41 18.62
N VAL A 310 36.47 5.76 18.05
CA VAL A 310 37.03 5.10 16.86
C VAL A 310 37.21 3.61 17.10
N GLU A 311 37.84 3.24 18.22
CA GLU A 311 38.07 1.83 18.58
C GLU A 311 36.76 1.06 18.73
N ALA A 312 35.79 1.62 19.48
CA ALA A 312 34.51 0.99 19.70
C ALA A 312 33.70 0.81 18.39
N ILE A 313 33.64 1.84 17.54
CA ILE A 313 32.95 1.75 16.24
C ILE A 313 33.67 0.78 15.30
N ARG A 314 35.01 0.75 15.28
CA ARG A 314 35.76 -0.21 14.45
C ARG A 314 35.45 -1.63 14.86
N GLU A 315 35.42 -1.92 16.15
CA GLU A 315 35.10 -3.25 16.65
C GLU A 315 33.67 -3.65 16.28
N GLU A 316 32.72 -2.74 16.47
CA GLU A 316 31.33 -2.93 16.07
C GLU A 316 31.19 -3.20 14.56
N VAL A 317 31.85 -2.41 13.71
CA VAL A 317 31.77 -2.56 12.25
C VAL A 317 32.49 -3.83 11.78
N ARG A 318 33.64 -4.20 12.36
CA ARG A 318 34.35 -5.45 12.03
C ARG A 318 33.45 -6.66 12.23
N SER A 319 32.65 -6.67 13.30
CA SER A 319 31.71 -7.77 13.58
C SER A 319 30.62 -7.93 12.50
N ALA A 320 30.33 -6.87 11.74
CA ALA A 320 29.38 -6.87 10.64
C ALA A 320 29.99 -7.24 9.27
N VAL A 321 31.32 -7.29 9.17
CA VAL A 321 32.03 -7.65 7.92
C VAL A 321 32.06 -9.16 7.78
N GLN A 322 31.56 -9.66 6.64
CA GLN A 322 31.62 -11.08 6.27
C GLN A 322 32.87 -11.34 5.44
N THR A 323 33.43 -12.54 5.56
CA THR A 323 34.59 -12.97 4.77
C THR A 323 34.15 -14.10 3.85
N GLN A 324 34.44 -13.98 2.56
CA GLN A 324 34.06 -14.96 1.54
C GLN A 324 35.25 -15.27 0.61
N ASP A 325 35.29 -16.47 0.04
CA ASP A 325 36.27 -16.82 -0.98
C ASP A 325 35.83 -16.24 -2.33
N GLY A 326 36.60 -15.30 -2.86
CA GLY A 326 36.40 -14.65 -4.15
C GLY A 326 37.41 -15.11 -5.22
N PRO A 327 37.24 -14.66 -6.47
CA PRO A 327 38.07 -15.08 -7.61
C PRO A 327 39.56 -14.74 -7.46
N GLU A 328 39.90 -13.74 -6.64
CA GLU A 328 41.27 -13.26 -6.41
C GLU A 328 41.79 -13.55 -4.98
N GLY A 329 41.05 -14.33 -4.18
CA GLY A 329 41.41 -14.67 -2.79
C GLY A 329 40.31 -14.35 -1.80
N VAL A 330 40.68 -14.08 -0.55
CA VAL A 330 39.73 -13.77 0.52
C VAL A 330 39.16 -12.37 0.33
N GLU A 331 37.86 -12.26 0.07
CA GLU A 331 37.13 -11.00 -0.04
C GLU A 331 36.41 -10.67 1.27
N HIS A 332 36.47 -9.40 1.67
CA HIS A 332 35.70 -8.86 2.79
C HIS A 332 34.47 -8.13 2.26
N VAL A 333 33.28 -8.61 2.61
CA VAL A 333 32.00 -8.05 2.16
C VAL A 333 31.28 -7.41 3.33
N LEU A 334 30.93 -6.13 3.15
CA LEU A 334 30.08 -5.40 4.09
C LEU A 334 28.73 -5.13 3.44
N ASP A 335 27.70 -5.83 3.92
CA ASP A 335 26.32 -5.51 3.59
C ASP A 335 25.89 -4.26 4.37
N LEU A 336 25.69 -3.15 3.66
CA LEU A 336 25.29 -1.87 4.24
C LEU A 336 23.94 -1.95 4.97
N SER A 337 23.06 -2.89 4.61
CA SER A 337 21.77 -3.09 5.28
C SER A 337 21.94 -3.61 6.71
N ILE A 338 23.02 -4.36 6.98
CA ILE A 338 23.31 -4.97 8.28
C ILE A 338 23.74 -3.91 9.30
N LEU A 339 24.44 -2.85 8.87
CA LEU A 339 24.92 -1.77 9.76
C LEU A 339 23.78 -1.17 10.60
N LYS A 340 22.56 -1.11 10.07
CA LYS A 340 21.37 -0.63 10.79
C LYS A 340 20.97 -1.49 11.99
N THR A 341 21.24 -2.79 11.90
CA THR A 341 20.78 -3.79 12.88
C THR A 341 21.89 -4.23 13.82
N GLN A 342 23.14 -4.19 13.36
CA GLN A 342 24.30 -4.71 14.08
C GLN A 342 25.30 -3.63 14.51
N CYS A 343 25.13 -2.38 14.07
CA CYS A 343 26.01 -1.26 14.45
C CYS A 343 25.27 -0.12 15.18
N PRO A 344 24.68 -0.38 16.36
CA PRO A 344 23.94 0.63 17.12
C PRO A 344 24.77 1.84 17.56
N LEU A 345 26.06 1.69 17.87
CA LEU A 345 26.92 2.80 18.28
C LEU A 345 27.22 3.73 17.10
N LEU A 346 27.56 3.18 15.93
CA LEU A 346 27.72 3.96 14.70
C LEU A 346 26.45 4.75 14.38
N LEU A 347 25.29 4.07 14.44
CA LEU A 347 23.99 4.68 14.19
C LEU A 347 23.66 5.78 15.22
N SER A 348 23.83 5.50 16.51
CA SER A 348 23.58 6.47 17.60
C SER A 348 24.49 7.68 17.46
N THR A 349 25.74 7.48 17.05
CA THR A 349 26.70 8.56 16.79
C THR A 349 26.22 9.48 15.67
N ILE A 350 25.75 8.92 14.54
CA ILE A 350 25.23 9.73 13.42
C ILE A 350 23.96 10.49 13.82
N GLN A 351 23.04 9.86 14.56
CA GLN A 351 21.84 10.53 15.06
C GLN A 351 22.18 11.64 16.05
N GLU A 352 23.17 11.43 16.92
CA GLU A 352 23.68 12.46 17.83
C GLU A 352 24.35 13.60 17.08
N THR A 353 25.12 13.32 16.01
CA THR A 353 25.69 14.36 15.15
C THR A 353 24.59 15.22 14.57
N GLN A 354 23.52 14.61 14.04
CA GLN A 354 22.37 15.35 13.52
C GLN A 354 21.69 16.18 14.61
N ARG A 355 21.47 15.62 15.81
CA ARG A 355 20.88 16.36 16.93
C ARG A 355 21.73 17.58 17.31
N PHE A 356 23.03 17.35 17.49
CA PHE A 356 23.93 18.28 18.15
C PHE A 356 24.39 19.41 17.21
N HIS A 357 24.64 19.08 15.95
CA HIS A 357 25.16 19.99 14.92
C HIS A 357 24.10 20.50 13.94
N SER A 358 22.83 20.10 14.06
CA SER A 358 21.78 20.63 13.16
C SER A 358 21.57 22.13 13.36
N VAL A 359 21.66 22.86 12.25
CA VAL A 359 21.35 24.30 12.14
C VAL A 359 20.24 24.52 11.10
N GLN A 360 19.39 23.51 10.87
CA GLN A 360 18.50 23.51 9.72
C GLN A 360 17.36 24.54 9.79
N ALA A 361 17.10 25.17 8.64
CA ALA A 361 15.98 26.08 8.46
C ALA A 361 14.72 25.30 8.04
N LEU A 362 13.85 25.02 9.02
CA LEU A 362 12.56 24.36 8.81
C LEU A 362 11.48 25.40 8.43
N ILE A 363 11.44 25.78 7.15
CA ILE A 363 10.54 26.82 6.63
C ILE A 363 9.22 26.23 6.14
N ARG A 364 8.10 26.91 6.38
CA ARG A 364 6.78 26.62 5.78
C ARG A 364 6.08 27.93 5.43
N GLU A 365 5.21 27.92 4.44
CA GLU A 365 4.34 29.05 4.09
C GLU A 365 2.93 28.84 4.66
N VAL A 366 2.35 29.92 5.20
CA VAL A 366 0.95 29.96 5.64
C VAL A 366 0.07 30.28 4.43
N LEU A 367 -0.64 29.28 3.94
CA LEU A 367 -1.47 29.37 2.72
C LEU A 367 -2.85 30.00 2.98
N GLN A 368 -3.33 29.88 4.22
CA GLN A 368 -4.60 30.41 4.69
C GLN A 368 -4.43 30.86 6.15
N ASP A 369 -5.16 31.90 6.56
CA ASP A 369 -5.21 32.33 7.96
C ASP A 369 -5.49 31.11 8.85
N THR A 370 -4.54 30.79 9.74
CA THR A 370 -4.55 29.55 10.52
C THR A 370 -4.35 29.87 12.00
N THR A 371 -5.31 29.48 12.84
CA THR A 371 -5.17 29.62 14.29
C THR A 371 -4.51 28.36 14.86
N LEU A 372 -3.35 28.53 15.49
CA LEU A 372 -2.71 27.49 16.29
C LEU A 372 -3.23 27.56 17.73
N THR A 373 -3.75 26.46 18.24
CA THR A 373 -4.16 26.33 19.64
C THR A 373 -3.18 25.39 20.36
N VAL A 374 -2.44 25.94 21.32
CA VAL A 374 -1.53 25.22 22.21
C VAL A 374 -1.75 25.75 23.62
N ASP A 375 -1.89 24.87 24.61
CA ASP A 375 -2.18 25.22 26.01
C ASP A 375 -3.38 26.18 26.14
N GLU A 376 -4.46 25.91 25.39
CA GLU A 376 -5.69 26.72 25.34
C GLU A 376 -5.52 28.18 24.88
N ALA A 377 -4.33 28.55 24.42
CA ALA A 377 -4.03 29.89 23.93
C ALA A 377 -4.05 29.92 22.38
N PRO A 378 -5.12 30.42 21.74
CA PRO A 378 -5.16 30.55 20.29
C PRO A 378 -4.19 31.65 19.84
N ARG A 379 -3.44 31.37 18.76
CA ARG A 379 -2.53 32.30 18.09
C ARG A 379 -2.77 32.24 16.58
N LEU A 380 -3.12 33.37 15.99
CA LEU A 380 -3.42 33.47 14.56
C LEU A 380 -2.12 33.64 13.77
N LEU A 381 -1.93 32.81 12.74
CA LEU A 381 -0.91 32.98 11.71
C LEU A 381 -1.60 33.44 10.44
N LYS A 382 -1.21 34.61 9.93
CA LYS A 382 -1.83 35.21 8.73
C LYS A 382 -1.30 34.58 7.44
N LYS A 383 -2.19 34.43 6.46
CA LYS A 383 -1.86 34.03 5.10
C LYS A 383 -0.72 34.88 4.52
N GLY A 384 0.20 34.24 3.82
CA GLY A 384 1.38 34.86 3.22
C GLY A 384 2.56 35.03 4.17
N GLY A 385 2.37 34.73 5.47
CA GLY A 385 3.47 34.61 6.42
C GLY A 385 4.27 33.31 6.23
N PHE A 386 5.49 33.30 6.74
CA PHE A 386 6.34 32.11 6.82
C PHE A 386 6.41 31.62 8.26
N VAL A 387 6.45 30.32 8.45
CA VAL A 387 6.73 29.68 9.74
C VAL A 387 8.10 29.06 9.69
N GLN A 388 8.89 29.33 10.72
CA GLN A 388 10.25 28.89 10.86
C GLN A 388 10.40 28.13 12.17
N VAL A 389 10.58 26.81 12.11
CA VAL A 389 10.90 26.03 13.30
C VAL A 389 12.41 26.10 13.54
N ASN A 390 12.80 26.57 14.72
CA ASN A 390 14.19 26.70 15.12
C ASN A 390 14.67 25.39 15.77
N GLY A 391 15.29 24.53 14.97
CA GLY A 391 15.76 23.22 15.41
C GLY A 391 16.77 23.28 16.56
N ILE A 392 17.63 24.31 16.61
CA ILE A 392 18.68 24.42 17.64
C ILE A 392 18.07 24.44 19.05
N SER A 393 17.05 25.27 19.28
CA SER A 393 16.41 25.39 20.59
C SER A 393 15.72 24.08 21.02
N ILE A 394 15.09 23.38 20.07
CA ILE A 394 14.33 22.15 20.35
C ILE A 394 15.25 20.94 20.54
N LEU A 395 16.32 20.83 19.75
CA LEU A 395 17.26 19.71 19.79
C LEU A 395 18.26 19.80 20.97
N ARG A 396 18.33 20.97 21.62
CA ARG A 396 19.16 21.23 22.81
C ARG A 396 18.34 21.48 24.07
N ASP A 397 17.02 21.27 24.02
CA ASP A 397 16.15 21.41 25.16
C ASP A 397 16.42 20.33 26.21
N GLU A 398 16.84 20.73 27.41
CA GLU A 398 17.17 19.82 28.52
C GLU A 398 15.96 19.03 29.01
N GLN A 399 14.74 19.59 28.91
CA GLN A 399 13.52 18.87 29.28
C GLN A 399 13.27 17.67 28.36
N THR A 400 13.70 17.77 27.10
CA THR A 400 13.49 16.74 26.09
C THR A 400 14.69 15.77 26.01
N TRP A 401 15.93 16.27 26.13
CA TRP A 401 17.15 15.50 25.86
C TRP A 401 18.01 15.22 27.10
N GLY A 402 17.56 15.63 28.29
CA GLY A 402 18.23 15.44 29.56
C GLY A 402 19.31 16.50 29.84
N PRO A 403 19.96 16.43 31.02
CA PRO A 403 20.92 17.45 31.47
C PRO A 403 22.18 17.52 30.59
N SER A 404 22.53 16.46 29.85
CA SER A 404 23.65 16.46 28.91
C SER A 404 23.26 16.96 27.51
N ALA A 405 22.11 17.60 27.31
CA ALA A 405 21.64 18.04 25.98
C ALA A 405 22.63 18.97 25.26
N ALA A 406 23.42 19.73 26.02
CA ALA A 406 24.47 20.63 25.52
C ALA A 406 25.80 19.94 25.20
N GLU A 407 25.91 18.63 25.41
CA GLU A 407 27.09 17.82 25.14
C GLU A 407 26.82 16.80 24.03
N PHE A 408 27.87 16.41 23.32
CA PHE A 408 27.82 15.32 22.35
C PHE A 408 27.98 13.97 23.07
N ASP A 409 26.94 13.15 23.07
CA ASP A 409 26.95 11.82 23.67
C ASP A 409 26.66 10.75 22.59
N PRO A 410 27.68 10.02 22.09
CA PRO A 410 27.50 9.03 21.03
C PRO A 410 26.59 7.86 21.45
N TYR A 411 26.32 7.69 22.74
CA TYR A 411 25.42 6.66 23.27
C TYR A 411 24.01 7.18 23.57
N ARG A 412 23.71 8.47 23.32
CA ARG A 412 22.43 9.07 23.74
C ARG A 412 21.22 8.29 23.23
N PHE A 413 21.19 7.98 21.94
CA PHE A 413 20.05 7.27 21.35
C PHE A 413 19.98 5.81 21.81
N ILE A 414 21.10 5.19 22.21
CA ILE A 414 21.08 3.87 22.87
C ILE A 414 20.46 3.99 24.28
N LYS A 415 20.88 5.00 25.07
CA LYS A 415 20.39 5.24 26.43
C LYS A 415 18.91 5.62 26.48
N MET A 416 18.41 6.30 25.45
CA MET A 416 17.01 6.74 25.35
C MET A 416 16.05 5.63 24.91
N LYS A 417 16.55 4.42 24.65
CA LYS A 417 15.72 3.28 24.25
C LYS A 417 14.83 2.86 25.42
N LYS A 418 13.53 2.62 25.17
CA LYS A 418 12.56 2.33 26.24
C LYS A 418 12.69 0.93 26.83
N THR A 419 13.32 0.00 26.12
CA THR A 419 13.50 -1.40 26.54
C THR A 419 14.97 -1.64 26.94
N PRO A 420 15.33 -1.56 28.23
CA PRO A 420 16.70 -1.76 28.70
C PRO A 420 17.22 -3.15 28.31
N GLY A 421 18.50 -3.25 27.91
CA GLY A 421 19.15 -4.53 27.58
C GLY A 421 18.95 -5.06 26.16
N THR A 422 18.16 -4.39 25.31
CA THR A 422 17.99 -4.77 23.90
C THR A 422 18.98 -4.02 22.99
N SER A 423 19.71 -4.71 22.11
CA SER A 423 20.63 -4.09 21.15
C SER A 423 19.89 -3.16 20.17
N GLY A 424 20.49 -2.03 19.79
CA GLY A 424 19.87 -1.03 18.91
C GLY A 424 19.84 0.38 19.49
N VAL A 425 19.32 1.33 18.70
CA VAL A 425 19.07 2.72 19.11
C VAL A 425 17.57 2.99 19.30
N ALA A 426 17.22 4.04 20.05
CA ALA A 426 15.86 4.52 20.21
C ALA A 426 15.23 4.89 18.86
N ALA A 427 14.07 4.32 18.58
CA ALA A 427 13.23 4.71 17.45
C ALA A 427 12.59 6.09 17.68
N SER A 428 12.15 6.75 16.61
CA SER A 428 11.43 8.02 16.72
C SER A 428 10.15 7.94 17.57
N SER A 429 9.53 6.76 17.71
CA SER A 429 8.38 6.52 18.59
C SER A 429 8.75 6.36 20.06
N GLU A 430 10.03 6.07 20.35
CA GLU A 430 10.57 5.97 21.69
C GLU A 430 11.01 7.35 22.21
N LEU A 431 11.37 8.26 21.31
CA LEU A 431 11.65 9.65 21.63
C LEU A 431 10.35 10.43 21.92
N PRO A 432 10.41 11.51 22.72
CA PRO A 432 9.26 12.39 22.92
C PRO A 432 8.71 12.87 21.56
N PRO A 433 7.38 12.89 21.33
CA PRO A 433 6.83 13.31 20.05
C PRO A 433 7.34 14.68 19.62
N HIS A 434 7.69 14.80 18.33
CA HIS A 434 8.19 16.01 17.69
C HIS A 434 9.51 16.57 18.27
N SER A 435 10.29 15.75 18.98
CA SER A 435 11.59 16.15 19.57
C SER A 435 12.75 16.14 18.57
N PHE A 436 12.80 15.16 17.67
CA PHE A 436 13.91 14.96 16.73
C PHE A 436 13.59 15.51 15.34
N ILE A 437 13.62 16.84 15.21
CA ILE A 437 13.25 17.58 14.00
C ILE A 437 14.47 18.02 13.18
N VAL A 438 15.27 17.05 12.76
CA VAL A 438 16.52 17.30 12.02
C VAL A 438 16.34 17.37 10.50
N TRP A 439 15.10 17.41 9.97
CA TRP A 439 14.82 17.52 8.53
C TRP A 439 13.61 18.42 8.23
N GLY A 440 13.74 19.33 7.25
CA GLY A 440 12.71 20.31 6.85
C GLY A 440 11.58 19.79 5.96
N VAL A 441 11.78 18.65 5.32
CA VAL A 441 10.84 18.00 4.40
C VAL A 441 10.64 16.55 4.87
N ALA A 442 9.56 15.91 4.44
CA ALA A 442 9.35 14.50 4.73
C ALA A 442 10.56 13.66 4.23
N PRO A 443 10.99 12.64 4.98
CA PRO A 443 12.12 11.75 4.70
C PRO A 443 12.37 11.38 3.23
N HIS A 444 11.31 11.10 2.49
CA HIS A 444 11.34 10.57 1.12
C HIS A 444 11.50 11.64 0.02
N ALA A 445 11.63 12.92 0.37
CA ALA A 445 11.66 14.02 -0.61
C ALA A 445 13.07 14.54 -0.94
N VAL A 446 14.12 13.99 -0.31
CA VAL A 446 15.49 14.48 -0.42
C VAL A 446 16.45 13.30 -0.63
N PRO A 447 17.25 13.26 -1.72
CA PRO A 447 18.23 12.20 -1.96
C PRO A 447 19.24 11.98 -0.82
N GLN A 448 19.49 13.02 0.00
CA GLN A 448 20.32 12.98 1.21
C GLN A 448 19.75 12.09 2.32
N TYR A 449 18.42 12.03 2.45
CA TYR A 449 17.81 11.19 3.47
C TYR A 449 18.09 9.74 3.16
N THR A 450 18.19 9.35 1.89
CA THR A 450 18.42 7.99 1.42
C THR A 450 19.83 7.46 1.65
N THR A 451 20.87 8.29 1.48
CA THR A 451 22.26 7.94 1.84
C THR A 451 22.47 7.89 3.35
N THR A 452 21.79 8.77 4.10
CA THR A 452 21.83 8.72 5.58
C THR A 452 20.92 7.60 6.13
N ALA A 453 19.82 7.28 5.44
CA ALA A 453 18.88 6.20 5.72
C ALA A 453 19.48 4.82 5.46
N CYS A 454 20.48 4.69 4.58
CA CYS A 454 21.31 3.48 4.51
C CYS A 454 21.91 3.12 5.87
N ILE A 455 22.08 4.11 6.77
CA ILE A 455 22.59 3.89 8.12
C ILE A 455 21.50 4.12 9.19
N THR A 456 20.55 5.06 9.02
CA THR A 456 19.73 5.56 10.15
C THR A 456 18.20 5.47 10.08
N SER A 457 17.59 4.91 9.03
CA SER A 457 16.12 4.74 8.98
C SER A 457 15.68 3.26 8.91
N ARG A 458 14.62 2.95 9.69
CA ARG A 458 14.00 1.62 9.80
C ARG A 458 13.21 1.29 8.54
N THR A 459 13.77 0.41 7.72
CA THR A 459 13.00 -0.61 7.01
C THR A 459 13.90 -1.85 6.93
N PRO A 460 13.73 -2.84 7.83
CA PRO A 460 14.36 -4.13 7.66
C PRO A 460 13.42 -5.01 6.85
N THR A 461 13.78 -5.30 5.61
CA THR A 461 13.26 -6.47 4.88
C THR A 461 14.40 -7.00 4.02
N MET A 462 15.31 -7.73 4.68
CA MET A 462 16.29 -8.59 4.02
C MET A 462 16.29 -9.94 4.75
N THR A 463 15.85 -10.95 4.01
CA THR A 463 15.90 -12.38 4.33
C THR A 463 17.36 -12.84 4.42
N LYS A 464 17.80 -13.32 5.60
CA LYS A 464 19.12 -13.96 5.76
C LYS A 464 19.11 -15.35 5.12
N HIS A 465 19.91 -15.56 4.08
CA HIS A 465 20.37 -16.88 3.67
C HIS A 465 21.76 -17.12 4.26
N THR A 466 21.95 -18.19 5.05
CA THR A 466 23.26 -18.60 5.57
C THR A 466 23.87 -19.72 4.72
N GLN A 467 25.19 -19.68 4.54
CA GLN A 467 26.01 -20.62 3.76
C GLN A 467 25.91 -22.09 4.22
N ASP A 468 25.52 -22.36 5.47
CA ASP A 468 25.38 -23.74 5.98
C ASP A 468 24.26 -24.53 5.29
N THR A 469 23.26 -23.83 4.74
CA THR A 469 22.15 -24.43 3.98
C THR A 469 22.59 -25.04 2.64
N LEU A 470 23.78 -24.67 2.15
CA LEU A 470 24.32 -25.14 0.86
C LEU A 470 25.10 -26.46 1.00
N ARG A 471 25.71 -26.74 2.15
CA ARG A 471 26.50 -27.97 2.35
C ARG A 471 25.63 -29.20 2.64
N SER A 472 24.46 -29.05 3.28
CA SER A 472 23.58 -30.20 3.59
C SER A 472 22.82 -30.75 2.37
N ARG A 473 22.76 -29.99 1.26
CA ARG A 473 22.06 -30.40 0.03
C ARG A 473 22.87 -31.30 -0.91
N MET A 474 24.17 -31.49 -0.68
CA MET A 474 25.01 -32.32 -1.56
C MET A 474 25.02 -33.83 -1.22
N SER A 475 24.61 -34.24 -0.02
CA SER A 475 24.67 -35.66 0.37
C SER A 475 23.38 -36.46 0.12
N SER A 476 22.28 -35.81 -0.24
CA SER A 476 20.98 -36.48 -0.48
C SER A 476 20.72 -36.86 -1.95
N LEU A 477 21.69 -36.67 -2.84
CA LEU A 477 21.53 -36.96 -4.27
C LEU A 477 21.67 -38.47 -4.60
N SER A 478 22.45 -39.21 -3.81
CA SER A 478 22.71 -40.64 -4.06
C SER A 478 21.55 -41.55 -3.67
N LEU A 479 20.71 -41.16 -2.71
CA LEU A 479 19.54 -41.93 -2.26
C LEU A 479 18.29 -41.71 -3.15
N ARG A 480 18.21 -40.58 -3.87
CA ARG A 480 17.09 -40.28 -4.78
C ARG A 480 17.19 -40.99 -6.12
N LEU A 481 18.40 -41.35 -6.57
CA LEU A 481 18.61 -42.11 -7.80
C LEU A 481 18.18 -43.58 -7.68
N GLN A 482 18.36 -44.22 -6.51
CA GLN A 482 17.92 -45.61 -6.29
C GLN A 482 16.39 -45.76 -6.14
N ALA A 483 15.68 -44.70 -5.74
CA ALA A 483 14.22 -44.73 -5.60
C ALA A 483 13.48 -44.49 -6.93
N MET A 484 14.12 -43.85 -7.92
CA MET A 484 13.52 -43.55 -9.22
C MET A 484 13.47 -44.79 -10.15
N GLU A 485 14.44 -45.71 -10.07
CA GLU A 485 14.43 -46.96 -10.84
C GLU A 485 13.32 -47.93 -10.41
N ALA A 486 12.84 -47.84 -9.17
CA ALA A 486 11.74 -48.66 -8.67
C ALA A 486 10.34 -48.16 -9.10
N ALA A 487 10.20 -46.87 -9.43
CA ALA A 487 8.92 -46.25 -9.76
C ALA A 487 8.53 -46.37 -11.25
N GLU A 488 9.51 -46.52 -12.15
CA GLU A 488 9.26 -46.70 -13.59
C GLU A 488 8.63 -48.07 -13.94
N ALA A 489 8.75 -49.07 -13.06
CA ALA A 489 8.12 -50.38 -13.27
C ALA A 489 6.59 -50.37 -13.05
N ALA A 490 6.04 -49.37 -12.35
CA ALA A 490 4.63 -49.36 -11.93
C ALA A 490 3.67 -48.60 -12.87
N SER A 491 4.16 -47.75 -13.79
CA SER A 491 3.30 -46.86 -14.59
C SER A 491 2.80 -47.44 -15.92
N ARG A 492 3.06 -48.72 -16.22
CA ARG A 492 2.66 -49.36 -17.49
C ARG A 492 1.27 -50.00 -17.50
N SER A 493 0.45 -49.83 -16.47
CA SER A 493 -0.94 -50.31 -16.49
C SER A 493 -1.92 -49.27 -15.98
N GLN A 494 -2.51 -48.50 -16.89
CA GLN A 494 -3.94 -48.19 -16.99
C GLN A 494 -4.14 -46.92 -17.82
N SER A 495 -4.49 -47.13 -19.09
CA SER A 495 -5.07 -46.09 -19.93
C SER A 495 -6.59 -46.28 -20.02
N ARG A 496 -7.27 -45.16 -20.26
CA ARG A 496 -8.58 -45.01 -20.92
C ARG A 496 -9.86 -45.06 -20.06
N ALA A 497 -10.41 -43.88 -19.79
CA ALA A 497 -11.86 -43.61 -19.85
C ALA A 497 -12.08 -42.14 -20.25
N GLN A 498 -12.87 -41.91 -21.31
CA GLN A 498 -13.24 -40.59 -21.85
C GLN A 498 -14.44 -40.02 -21.08
N SER A 499 -14.40 -38.73 -20.73
CA SER A 499 -15.52 -37.98 -20.12
C SER A 499 -16.37 -37.27 -21.20
N PRO A 500 -17.71 -37.16 -21.06
CA PRO A 500 -18.58 -36.51 -22.04
C PRO A 500 -18.64 -34.98 -21.89
N ALA A 501 -18.87 -34.29 -22.99
CA ALA A 501 -18.90 -32.82 -23.14
C ALA A 501 -20.14 -32.14 -22.50
N PRO A 502 -20.06 -30.86 -22.08
CA PRO A 502 -21.17 -30.14 -21.47
C PRO A 502 -22.13 -29.55 -22.51
N SER A 503 -23.44 -29.73 -22.25
CA SER A 503 -24.54 -29.19 -23.06
C SER A 503 -24.81 -27.70 -22.74
N SER A 504 -25.00 -26.91 -23.78
CA SER A 504 -25.33 -25.48 -23.78
C SER A 504 -26.59 -25.15 -22.95
N MET A 505 -26.46 -24.29 -21.92
CA MET A 505 -27.61 -23.69 -21.24
C MET A 505 -28.06 -22.42 -21.96
N THR A 506 -29.24 -22.49 -22.59
CA THR A 506 -30.01 -21.34 -23.06
C THR A 506 -30.85 -20.76 -21.92
N ASN A 507 -30.99 -19.43 -21.91
CA ASN A 507 -31.89 -18.70 -21.01
C ASN A 507 -33.35 -19.13 -21.24
N SER A 508 -33.93 -19.89 -20.31
CA SER A 508 -35.38 -19.95 -20.13
C SER A 508 -35.74 -19.64 -18.68
N THR A 509 -36.52 -18.58 -18.50
CA THR A 509 -37.23 -18.22 -17.27
C THR A 509 -38.31 -19.26 -17.02
N THR A 510 -37.90 -20.44 -16.57
CA THR A 510 -38.79 -21.44 -15.98
C THR A 510 -38.81 -21.18 -14.49
N ILE A 511 -39.98 -20.95 -13.91
CA ILE A 511 -40.18 -20.80 -12.46
C ILE A 511 -39.52 -22.02 -11.80
N ALA A 512 -38.36 -21.83 -11.20
CA ALA A 512 -37.62 -22.89 -10.53
C ALA A 512 -38.46 -23.35 -9.33
N GLN A 513 -38.94 -24.60 -9.38
CA GLN A 513 -39.57 -25.21 -8.22
C GLN A 513 -38.51 -25.34 -7.12
N SER A 514 -38.76 -24.75 -5.94
CA SER A 514 -37.78 -24.66 -4.84
C SER A 514 -37.22 -26.02 -4.43
N VAL A 515 -35.91 -26.27 -4.46
CA VAL A 515 -35.36 -27.55 -3.97
C VAL A 515 -35.43 -27.62 -2.44
N SER A 516 -35.40 -28.82 -1.87
CA SER A 516 -35.32 -29.05 -0.44
C SER A 516 -34.09 -28.34 0.15
N LYS A 517 -34.28 -27.61 1.25
CA LYS A 517 -33.21 -26.83 1.91
C LYS A 517 -31.98 -27.68 2.23
N ALA A 518 -32.17 -28.89 2.76
CA ALA A 518 -31.07 -29.80 3.09
C ALA A 518 -30.37 -30.37 1.83
N PHE A 519 -31.11 -30.58 0.74
CA PHE A 519 -30.54 -31.02 -0.54
C PHE A 519 -29.67 -29.92 -1.17
N LEU A 520 -30.14 -28.67 -1.09
CA LEU A 520 -29.41 -27.49 -1.56
C LEU A 520 -28.13 -27.24 -0.74
N LEU A 521 -28.24 -27.21 0.59
CA LEU A 521 -27.11 -26.95 1.48
C LEU A 521 -26.03 -28.05 1.43
N ALA A 522 -26.42 -29.28 1.08
CA ALA A 522 -25.48 -30.39 0.85
C ALA A 522 -24.81 -30.36 -0.55
N ASP A 523 -25.08 -29.30 -1.35
CA ASP A 523 -24.59 -29.10 -2.72
C ASP A 523 -24.83 -30.33 -3.63
N MET A 524 -26.04 -30.90 -3.54
CA MET A 524 -26.37 -32.16 -4.24
C MET A 524 -26.91 -31.93 -5.66
N GLU A 525 -27.41 -30.74 -5.96
CA GLU A 525 -28.06 -30.44 -7.24
C GLU A 525 -27.07 -30.48 -8.42
N GLY A 526 -27.38 -31.30 -9.43
CA GLY A 526 -26.54 -31.46 -10.62
C GLY A 526 -25.30 -32.34 -10.39
N ARG A 527 -25.10 -32.86 -9.17
CA ARG A 527 -24.03 -33.83 -8.88
C ARG A 527 -24.44 -35.25 -9.31
N PRO A 528 -23.48 -36.12 -9.65
CA PRO A 528 -23.78 -37.53 -9.93
C PRO A 528 -24.47 -38.23 -8.74
N ALA A 529 -25.43 -39.11 -9.02
CA ALA A 529 -26.17 -39.81 -7.96
C ALA A 529 -25.26 -40.57 -6.98
N ALA A 530 -24.14 -41.12 -7.48
CA ALA A 530 -23.15 -41.82 -6.67
C ALA A 530 -22.47 -40.95 -5.60
N SER A 531 -22.37 -39.63 -5.80
CA SER A 531 -21.80 -38.69 -4.81
C SER A 531 -22.83 -38.15 -3.82
N ASN A 532 -24.09 -38.59 -3.92
CA ASN A 532 -25.24 -38.07 -3.18
C ASN A 532 -25.94 -39.18 -2.37
N PRO A 533 -25.25 -39.79 -1.39
CA PRO A 533 -25.84 -40.80 -0.53
C PRO A 533 -26.91 -40.18 0.41
N VAL A 534 -28.11 -40.77 0.41
CA VAL A 534 -29.24 -40.36 1.24
C VAL A 534 -29.88 -41.57 1.91
N CYS A 535 -30.17 -41.48 3.21
CA CYS A 535 -30.88 -42.54 3.96
C CYS A 535 -32.37 -42.59 3.59
N GLU A 536 -33.04 -43.68 3.96
CA GLU A 536 -34.46 -43.89 3.65
C GLU A 536 -35.39 -42.75 4.11
N SER A 537 -35.18 -42.23 5.32
CA SER A 537 -36.02 -41.15 5.85
C SER A 537 -35.89 -39.85 5.06
N CYS A 538 -34.66 -39.45 4.74
CA CYS A 538 -34.40 -38.28 3.91
C CYS A 538 -34.87 -38.49 2.48
N TRP A 539 -34.72 -39.71 1.92
CA TRP A 539 -35.21 -40.06 0.59
C TRP A 539 -36.72 -39.82 0.44
N ASN A 540 -37.50 -40.18 1.47
CA ASN A 540 -38.95 -39.98 1.48
C ASN A 540 -39.35 -38.50 1.60
N SER A 541 -38.45 -37.62 2.04
CA SER A 541 -38.67 -36.17 2.10
C SER A 541 -38.34 -35.45 0.79
N LEU A 542 -37.67 -36.13 -0.14
CA LEU A 542 -37.24 -35.56 -1.41
C LEU A 542 -38.33 -35.62 -2.47
N ARG A 543 -38.31 -34.65 -3.37
CA ARG A 543 -39.14 -34.62 -4.56
C ARG A 543 -38.62 -35.62 -5.59
N TYR A 544 -39.49 -36.05 -6.49
CA TYR A 544 -39.14 -37.01 -7.54
C TYR A 544 -37.92 -36.57 -8.39
N SER A 545 -37.77 -35.28 -8.66
CA SER A 545 -36.62 -34.72 -9.40
C SER A 545 -35.30 -34.79 -8.62
N GLU A 546 -35.36 -34.72 -7.30
CA GLU A 546 -34.20 -34.79 -6.40
C GLU A 546 -33.79 -36.25 -6.18
N VAL A 547 -34.77 -37.14 -6.00
CA VAL A 547 -34.59 -38.59 -5.87
C VAL A 547 -33.76 -39.18 -7.02
N LYS A 548 -33.92 -38.68 -8.25
CA LYS A 548 -33.13 -39.12 -9.42
C LYS A 548 -31.64 -38.81 -9.33
N GLN A 549 -31.26 -37.89 -8.45
CA GLN A 549 -29.89 -37.41 -8.26
C GLN A 549 -29.27 -37.97 -6.99
N THR A 550 -29.88 -38.99 -6.37
CA THR A 550 -29.42 -39.56 -5.11
C THR A 550 -29.16 -41.05 -5.22
N THR A 551 -28.30 -41.57 -4.35
CA THR A 551 -28.09 -43.00 -4.14
C THR A 551 -28.47 -43.39 -2.72
N TYR A 552 -28.86 -44.64 -2.50
CA TYR A 552 -29.22 -45.13 -1.18
C TYR A 552 -28.00 -45.18 -0.26
N ALA A 553 -28.12 -44.59 0.93
CA ALA A 553 -27.16 -44.70 2.02
C ALA A 553 -27.63 -45.74 3.04
N PRO A 554 -26.80 -46.74 3.40
CA PRO A 554 -27.19 -47.81 4.32
C PRO A 554 -27.36 -47.33 5.78
N SER A 555 -26.88 -46.12 6.12
CA SER A 555 -27.03 -45.53 7.45
C SER A 555 -27.21 -44.01 7.40
N ALA A 556 -27.79 -43.43 8.45
CA ALA A 556 -27.90 -41.98 8.61
C ALA A 556 -26.53 -41.29 8.69
N THR A 557 -25.50 -41.97 9.21
CA THR A 557 -24.13 -41.44 9.27
C THR A 557 -23.48 -41.25 7.89
N ALA A 558 -23.93 -42.01 6.88
CA ALA A 558 -23.48 -41.85 5.50
C ALA A 558 -24.40 -40.90 4.68
N CYS A 559 -25.47 -40.38 5.28
CA CYS A 559 -26.42 -39.49 4.62
C CYS A 559 -25.93 -38.05 4.62
N LYS A 560 -25.71 -37.47 3.44
CA LYS A 560 -25.29 -36.07 3.29
C LYS A 560 -26.30 -35.07 3.86
N MET A 561 -27.60 -35.32 3.63
CA MET A 561 -28.65 -34.43 4.13
C MET A 561 -28.71 -34.42 5.65
N CYS A 562 -28.61 -35.59 6.30
CA CYS A 562 -28.55 -35.68 7.76
C CYS A 562 -27.34 -34.90 8.29
N ALA A 563 -26.17 -35.06 7.67
CA ALA A 563 -24.96 -34.39 8.13
C ALA A 563 -25.08 -32.86 8.12
N VAL A 564 -25.68 -32.29 7.07
CA VAL A 564 -25.95 -30.85 6.99
C VAL A 564 -27.03 -30.42 7.98
N THR A 565 -28.12 -31.18 8.11
CA THR A 565 -29.20 -30.86 9.08
C THR A 565 -28.71 -30.91 10.53
N GLU A 566 -27.78 -31.81 10.84
CA GLU A 566 -27.11 -31.90 12.14
C GLU A 566 -26.01 -30.83 12.36
N GLY A 567 -25.70 -30.03 11.33
CA GLY A 567 -24.66 -28.99 11.40
C GLY A 567 -23.24 -29.55 11.52
N LYS A 568 -22.97 -30.73 10.95
CA LYS A 568 -21.63 -31.36 10.96
C LYS A 568 -20.66 -30.58 10.05
N PRO A 569 -19.52 -30.08 10.57
CA PRO A 569 -18.57 -29.31 9.77
C PRO A 569 -18.05 -30.03 8.53
N GLU A 570 -17.85 -31.35 8.60
CA GLU A 570 -17.35 -32.19 7.51
C GLU A 570 -18.29 -32.19 6.29
N ALA A 571 -19.57 -31.91 6.49
CA ALA A 571 -20.56 -31.87 5.42
C ALA A 571 -20.29 -30.73 4.41
N TYR A 572 -19.55 -29.70 4.84
CA TYR A 572 -19.25 -28.49 4.06
C TYR A 572 -17.88 -28.52 3.38
N THR A 573 -17.04 -29.52 3.67
CA THR A 573 -15.67 -29.64 3.11
C THR A 573 -15.69 -29.78 1.59
N GLN A 574 -16.38 -30.79 1.05
CA GLN A 574 -16.43 -31.02 -0.39
C GLN A 574 -17.20 -29.93 -1.14
N PRO A 575 -18.37 -29.45 -0.67
CA PRO A 575 -19.05 -28.32 -1.28
C PRO A 575 -18.18 -27.06 -1.44
N PHE A 576 -17.34 -26.74 -0.45
CA PHE A 576 -16.43 -25.59 -0.57
C PHE A 576 -15.30 -25.85 -1.58
N VAL A 577 -14.74 -27.06 -1.61
CA VAL A 577 -13.74 -27.49 -2.59
C VAL A 577 -14.29 -27.37 -4.03
N ASP A 578 -15.53 -27.82 -4.24
CA ASP A 578 -16.20 -27.74 -5.54
C ASP A 578 -16.47 -26.28 -5.90
N PHE A 579 -16.96 -25.47 -4.96
CA PHE A 579 -17.18 -24.04 -5.16
C PHE A 579 -15.91 -23.30 -5.63
N LEU A 580 -14.76 -23.51 -4.99
CA LEU A 580 -13.50 -22.87 -5.38
C LEU A 580 -13.02 -23.30 -6.78
N SER A 581 -13.27 -24.55 -7.14
CA SER A 581 -12.87 -25.12 -8.44
C SER A 581 -13.78 -24.65 -9.56
N GLU A 582 -15.07 -24.51 -9.30
CA GLU A 582 -16.08 -24.20 -10.31
C GLU A 582 -16.27 -22.70 -10.53
N ASN A 583 -15.93 -21.88 -9.54
CA ASN A 583 -16.20 -20.43 -9.54
C ASN A 583 -14.90 -19.63 -9.48
N PRO A 584 -14.07 -19.66 -10.54
CA PRO A 584 -12.73 -19.08 -10.49
C PRO A 584 -12.76 -17.57 -10.36
N THR A 585 -13.74 -16.89 -10.97
CA THR A 585 -13.83 -15.42 -10.95
C THR A 585 -14.93 -14.93 -10.04
N ILE A 586 -14.86 -13.66 -9.65
CA ILE A 586 -15.90 -13.00 -8.87
C ILE A 586 -17.29 -13.08 -9.54
N PHE A 587 -17.33 -12.96 -10.87
CA PHE A 587 -18.58 -13.02 -11.63
C PHE A 587 -19.22 -14.42 -11.56
N HIS A 588 -18.40 -15.48 -11.59
CA HIS A 588 -18.90 -16.85 -11.40
C HIS A 588 -19.41 -17.06 -9.98
N ALA A 589 -18.70 -16.55 -8.97
CA ALA A 589 -19.14 -16.62 -7.58
C ALA A 589 -20.51 -15.93 -7.37
N VAL A 590 -20.72 -14.72 -7.92
CA VAL A 590 -22.04 -14.07 -7.85
C VAL A 590 -23.13 -14.89 -8.54
N VAL A 591 -22.86 -15.48 -9.71
CA VAL A 591 -23.85 -16.34 -10.39
C VAL A 591 -24.17 -17.59 -9.57
N TYR A 592 -23.16 -18.21 -8.93
CA TYR A 592 -23.36 -19.31 -7.99
C TYR A 592 -24.30 -18.91 -6.85
N PHE A 593 -24.04 -17.78 -6.18
CA PHE A 593 -24.89 -17.31 -5.09
C PHE A 593 -26.31 -16.98 -5.56
N LYS A 594 -26.46 -16.31 -6.71
CA LYS A 594 -27.78 -16.02 -7.31
C LYS A 594 -28.59 -17.30 -7.58
N LYS A 595 -27.96 -18.32 -8.16
CA LYS A 595 -28.61 -19.61 -8.46
C LYS A 595 -29.11 -20.26 -7.16
N ASN A 596 -28.25 -20.34 -6.16
CA ASN A 596 -28.58 -20.95 -4.87
C ASN A 596 -29.67 -20.15 -4.11
N LEU A 597 -29.66 -18.82 -4.16
CA LEU A 597 -30.71 -17.98 -3.56
C LEU A 597 -32.07 -18.20 -4.23
N ALA A 598 -32.10 -18.25 -5.56
CA ALA A 598 -33.32 -18.53 -6.31
C ALA A 598 -33.86 -19.94 -5.99
N ALA A 599 -32.97 -20.93 -5.93
CA ALA A 599 -33.30 -22.30 -5.54
C ALA A 599 -33.86 -22.39 -4.10
N ALA A 600 -33.37 -21.53 -3.20
CA ALA A 600 -33.85 -21.37 -1.82
C ALA A 600 -35.12 -20.51 -1.67
N GLY A 601 -35.69 -20.01 -2.78
CA GLY A 601 -36.93 -19.23 -2.78
C GLY A 601 -36.75 -17.73 -2.45
N PHE A 602 -35.54 -17.19 -2.53
CA PHE A 602 -35.33 -15.75 -2.40
C PHE A 602 -35.71 -15.02 -3.70
N THR A 603 -36.26 -13.82 -3.56
CA THR A 603 -36.69 -12.98 -4.69
C THR A 603 -35.64 -11.92 -5.03
N GLU A 604 -35.27 -11.79 -6.32
CA GLU A 604 -34.39 -10.71 -6.78
C GLU A 604 -35.12 -9.36 -6.69
N LEU A 605 -34.40 -8.36 -6.16
CA LEU A 605 -34.80 -6.96 -6.11
C LEU A 605 -33.88 -6.15 -7.03
N PRO A 606 -34.27 -5.92 -8.30
CA PRO A 606 -33.48 -5.11 -9.20
C PRO A 606 -33.31 -3.70 -8.64
N ALA A 607 -32.08 -3.19 -8.64
CA ALA A 607 -31.77 -1.89 -8.06
C ALA A 607 -32.51 -0.72 -8.76
N ARG A 608 -32.92 -0.91 -10.02
CA ARG A 608 -33.62 0.10 -10.84
C ARG A 608 -35.14 0.14 -10.61
N ASP A 609 -35.71 -0.86 -9.94
CA ASP A 609 -37.14 -0.92 -9.65
C ASP A 609 -37.44 -0.27 -8.30
N SER A 610 -38.68 0.17 -8.07
CA SER A 610 -39.15 0.47 -6.71
C SER A 610 -39.25 -0.81 -5.87
N TRP A 611 -38.95 -0.70 -4.58
CA TRP A 611 -39.06 -1.79 -3.61
C TRP A 611 -40.24 -1.61 -2.64
N THR A 612 -40.88 -0.44 -2.64
CA THR A 612 -41.91 -0.01 -1.66
C THR A 612 -43.01 -1.04 -1.41
N ASP A 613 -43.46 -1.73 -2.45
CA ASP A 613 -44.56 -2.69 -2.38
C ASP A 613 -44.11 -4.15 -2.57
N LYS A 614 -42.80 -4.40 -2.50
CA LYS A 614 -42.20 -5.72 -2.78
C LYS A 614 -41.73 -6.45 -1.52
N LEU A 615 -41.50 -5.72 -0.43
CA LEU A 615 -41.00 -6.29 0.83
C LEU A 615 -42.14 -6.49 1.83
N GLN A 616 -42.07 -7.60 2.55
CA GLN A 616 -42.99 -7.92 3.64
C GLN A 616 -42.26 -8.71 4.74
N PRO A 617 -42.73 -8.66 6.00
CA PRO A 617 -42.30 -9.60 7.04
C PRO A 617 -42.42 -11.06 6.57
N GLY A 618 -41.46 -11.91 6.97
CA GLY A 618 -41.32 -13.29 6.49
C GLY A 618 -40.70 -13.42 5.08
N GLY A 619 -40.47 -12.30 4.38
CA GLY A 619 -39.91 -12.29 3.03
C GLY A 619 -38.41 -12.56 2.95
N LYS A 620 -37.95 -13.07 1.80
CA LYS A 620 -36.54 -13.40 1.51
C LYS A 620 -36.11 -12.77 0.20
N TYR A 621 -35.05 -11.98 0.21
CA TYR A 621 -34.70 -11.09 -0.89
C TYR A 621 -33.20 -11.03 -1.15
N TRP A 622 -32.83 -10.67 -2.37
CA TRP A 622 -31.46 -10.32 -2.68
C TRP A 622 -31.38 -9.27 -3.79
N THR A 623 -30.26 -8.55 -3.85
CA THR A 623 -29.96 -7.60 -4.92
C THR A 623 -28.50 -7.73 -5.35
N THR A 624 -28.19 -7.29 -6.56
CA THR A 624 -26.81 -7.27 -7.06
C THR A 624 -26.41 -5.92 -7.61
N ARG A 625 -25.10 -5.68 -7.62
CA ARG A 625 -24.49 -4.50 -8.22
C ARG A 625 -23.30 -4.93 -9.06
N ASN A 626 -23.18 -4.38 -10.27
CA ASN A 626 -22.15 -4.75 -11.26
C ASN A 626 -22.16 -6.23 -11.72
N GLY A 627 -22.94 -7.11 -11.10
CA GLY A 627 -22.76 -8.56 -11.22
C GLY A 627 -21.52 -9.06 -10.49
N SER A 628 -20.91 -8.25 -9.63
CA SER A 628 -19.74 -8.59 -8.81
C SER A 628 -19.92 -8.31 -7.31
N GLY A 629 -20.97 -7.58 -6.91
CA GLY A 629 -21.42 -7.50 -5.51
C GLY A 629 -22.84 -8.02 -5.35
N LEU A 630 -23.13 -8.61 -4.19
CA LEU A 630 -24.42 -9.22 -3.86
C LEU A 630 -24.79 -8.94 -2.40
N ILE A 631 -26.06 -8.62 -2.13
CA ILE A 631 -26.60 -8.56 -0.76
C ILE A 631 -27.86 -9.43 -0.72
N ALA A 632 -27.93 -10.35 0.24
CA ALA A 632 -29.08 -11.20 0.49
C ALA A 632 -29.56 -11.04 1.92
N PHE A 633 -30.88 -11.04 2.14
CA PHE A 633 -31.45 -10.88 3.47
C PHE A 633 -32.82 -11.52 3.61
N THR A 634 -33.17 -11.85 4.84
CA THR A 634 -34.52 -12.30 5.24
C THR A 634 -35.09 -11.31 6.25
N VAL A 635 -36.39 -11.04 6.15
CA VAL A 635 -37.12 -10.18 7.09
C VAL A 635 -37.86 -11.08 8.06
N GLY A 636 -37.61 -10.95 9.36
CA GLY A 636 -38.34 -11.70 10.40
C GLY A 636 -39.85 -11.45 10.34
N GLU A 637 -40.66 -12.43 10.75
CA GLU A 637 -42.13 -12.31 10.72
C GLU A 637 -42.64 -11.28 11.74
N ALA A 638 -41.95 -11.13 12.87
CA ALA A 638 -42.26 -10.14 13.90
C ALA A 638 -41.55 -8.78 13.69
N TYR A 639 -40.92 -8.57 12.52
CA TYR A 639 -40.18 -7.34 12.24
C TYR A 639 -41.06 -6.08 12.36
N LYS A 640 -40.53 -5.07 13.07
CA LYS A 640 -41.14 -3.74 13.19
C LYS A 640 -40.13 -2.67 12.74
N PRO A 641 -40.59 -1.56 12.13
CA PRO A 641 -39.74 -0.42 11.83
C PRO A 641 -38.92 0.04 13.05
N GLY A 642 -37.60 0.12 12.89
CA GLY A 642 -36.67 0.45 13.97
C GLY A 642 -36.13 -0.76 14.74
N ASN A 643 -36.47 -2.00 14.37
CA ASN A 643 -35.74 -3.19 14.78
C ASN A 643 -34.38 -3.29 14.05
N GLY A 644 -33.47 -4.06 14.63
CA GLY A 644 -32.09 -4.16 14.15
C GLY A 644 -31.89 -5.06 12.94
N VAL A 645 -30.66 -5.03 12.42
CA VAL A 645 -30.15 -5.92 11.37
C VAL A 645 -28.94 -6.69 11.91
N ALA A 646 -28.99 -8.02 11.84
CA ALA A 646 -27.81 -8.87 12.01
C ALA A 646 -27.11 -8.99 10.65
N MET A 647 -25.95 -8.35 10.51
CA MET A 647 -25.24 -8.27 9.23
C MET A 647 -23.94 -9.05 9.28
N ILE A 648 -23.67 -9.85 8.25
CA ILE A 648 -22.35 -10.38 7.97
C ILE A 648 -21.87 -9.76 6.66
N ALA A 649 -20.65 -9.23 6.63
CA ALA A 649 -20.05 -8.63 5.45
C ALA A 649 -18.71 -9.28 5.14
N GLY A 650 -18.53 -9.82 3.94
CA GLY A 650 -17.25 -10.33 3.43
C GLY A 650 -17.01 -9.86 2.00
N HIS A 651 -15.88 -10.26 1.41
CA HIS A 651 -15.58 -9.94 0.01
C HIS A 651 -15.31 -11.18 -0.82
N ILE A 652 -15.59 -11.09 -2.12
CA ILE A 652 -15.55 -12.21 -3.06
C ILE A 652 -14.59 -11.99 -4.23
N ASP A 653 -13.97 -10.82 -4.31
CA ASP A 653 -12.76 -10.61 -5.10
C ASP A 653 -11.58 -11.35 -4.46
N ALA A 654 -10.56 -11.62 -5.28
CA ALA A 654 -9.33 -12.25 -4.86
C ALA A 654 -8.20 -11.77 -5.79
N LEU A 655 -6.96 -11.85 -5.32
CA LEU A 655 -5.78 -11.58 -6.15
C LEU A 655 -5.83 -12.37 -7.46
N THR A 656 -5.68 -11.67 -8.58
CA THR A 656 -5.78 -12.25 -9.92
C THR A 656 -4.97 -11.47 -10.95
N ALA A 657 -4.79 -11.99 -12.16
CA ALA A 657 -4.15 -11.28 -13.27
C ALA A 657 -5.20 -10.91 -14.33
N LYS A 658 -5.59 -9.64 -14.39
CA LYS A 658 -6.62 -9.14 -15.31
C LYS A 658 -6.02 -8.87 -16.69
N LEU A 659 -6.76 -9.20 -17.75
CA LEU A 659 -6.35 -8.86 -19.12
C LEU A 659 -6.33 -7.34 -19.32
N LYS A 660 -5.31 -6.84 -20.02
CA LYS A 660 -5.24 -5.42 -20.39
C LYS A 660 -6.30 -5.10 -21.47
N PRO A 661 -6.79 -3.84 -21.55
CA PRO A 661 -7.70 -3.43 -22.62
C PRO A 661 -7.19 -3.75 -24.04
N VAL A 662 -5.87 -3.67 -24.22
CA VAL A 662 -5.16 -4.24 -25.37
C VAL A 662 -4.28 -5.37 -24.85
N SER A 663 -4.75 -6.61 -24.97
CA SER A 663 -4.01 -7.78 -24.50
C SER A 663 -3.13 -8.40 -25.59
N GLN A 664 -3.28 -8.00 -26.85
CA GLN A 664 -2.41 -8.45 -27.92
C GLN A 664 -0.97 -7.96 -27.69
N LYS A 665 -0.01 -8.89 -27.75
CA LYS A 665 1.43 -8.62 -27.74
C LYS A 665 2.03 -9.08 -29.08
N PRO A 666 3.13 -8.46 -29.55
CA PRO A 666 3.90 -9.01 -30.66
C PRO A 666 4.42 -10.41 -30.33
N THR A 667 4.44 -11.30 -31.31
CA THR A 667 5.14 -12.59 -31.21
C THR A 667 6.62 -12.33 -30.96
N ARG A 668 7.23 -13.05 -30.01
CA ARG A 668 8.65 -12.92 -29.68
C ARG A 668 9.28 -14.30 -29.62
N ALA A 669 10.34 -14.52 -30.39
CA ALA A 669 11.06 -15.79 -30.44
C ALA A 669 10.13 -17.01 -30.64
N GLY A 670 9.12 -16.86 -31.50
CA GLY A 670 8.13 -17.91 -31.74
C GLY A 670 6.99 -18.03 -30.71
N TYR A 671 6.99 -17.23 -29.64
CA TYR A 671 6.00 -17.31 -28.57
C TYR A 671 4.92 -16.24 -28.70
N LEU A 672 3.67 -16.68 -28.57
CA LEU A 672 2.51 -15.82 -28.38
C LEU A 672 2.38 -15.45 -26.90
N GLN A 673 2.35 -14.16 -26.60
CA GLN A 673 2.24 -13.65 -25.24
C GLN A 673 0.90 -12.92 -25.03
N LEU A 674 0.51 -12.77 -23.76
CA LEU A 674 -0.72 -12.09 -23.36
C LEU A 674 -0.43 -10.90 -22.46
N GLY A 675 -0.95 -9.73 -22.81
CA GLY A 675 -0.87 -8.54 -21.96
C GLY A 675 -1.82 -8.63 -20.77
N VAL A 676 -1.28 -8.78 -19.57
CA VAL A 676 -2.04 -8.79 -18.31
C VAL A 676 -1.52 -7.73 -17.34
N ALA A 677 -2.33 -7.38 -16.35
CA ALA A 677 -1.97 -6.51 -15.23
C ALA A 677 -2.31 -7.22 -13.91
N PRO A 678 -1.46 -7.11 -12.87
CA PRO A 678 -1.80 -7.65 -11.57
C PRO A 678 -2.98 -6.87 -10.98
N TYR A 679 -3.96 -7.60 -10.45
CA TYR A 679 -4.98 -7.06 -9.56
C TYR A 679 -4.51 -7.25 -8.12
N ALA A 680 -4.41 -6.15 -7.37
CA ALA A 680 -3.77 -6.09 -6.06
C ALA A 680 -2.33 -6.66 -6.10
N GLY A 681 -1.96 -7.51 -5.13
CA GLY A 681 -0.62 -8.08 -5.00
C GLY A 681 -0.31 -9.32 -5.86
N ALA A 682 -1.10 -9.59 -6.90
CA ALA A 682 -0.91 -10.73 -7.79
C ALA A 682 0.38 -10.63 -8.63
N LEU A 683 0.68 -11.67 -9.42
CA LEU A 683 1.94 -11.82 -10.17
C LEU A 683 3.19 -11.77 -9.26
N ASN A 684 3.03 -12.20 -8.01
CA ASN A 684 4.13 -12.45 -7.09
C ASN A 684 4.80 -13.81 -7.38
N GLN A 685 5.79 -14.18 -6.57
CA GLN A 685 6.61 -15.39 -6.76
C GLN A 685 5.80 -16.69 -6.88
N THR A 686 4.61 -16.76 -6.28
CA THR A 686 3.78 -17.98 -6.27
C THR A 686 3.08 -18.26 -7.62
N TRP A 687 2.99 -17.24 -8.48
CA TRP A 687 2.32 -17.29 -9.79
C TRP A 687 3.19 -17.88 -10.91
N TRP A 688 4.50 -17.98 -10.68
CA TRP A 688 5.43 -18.56 -11.64
C TRP A 688 5.25 -20.07 -11.76
N ASP A 689 5.40 -20.59 -12.97
CA ASP A 689 5.26 -22.00 -13.31
C ASP A 689 3.92 -22.65 -12.92
N ARG A 690 2.87 -21.83 -12.88
CA ARG A 690 1.50 -22.29 -12.68
C ARG A 690 0.79 -22.50 -14.01
N ASP A 691 -0.07 -23.51 -14.03
CA ASP A 691 -0.96 -23.79 -15.14
C ASP A 691 -2.17 -22.86 -15.02
N LEU A 692 -2.22 -21.81 -15.84
CA LEU A 692 -3.22 -20.75 -15.75
C LEU A 692 -4.30 -20.94 -16.81
N SER A 693 -5.56 -21.00 -16.37
CA SER A 693 -6.71 -20.87 -17.24
C SER A 693 -7.25 -19.44 -17.22
N ILE A 694 -8.26 -19.15 -18.05
CA ILE A 694 -8.90 -17.85 -18.20
C ILE A 694 -10.41 -17.96 -18.03
N GLY A 695 -11.00 -16.94 -17.42
CA GLY A 695 -12.46 -16.82 -17.30
C GLY A 695 -12.86 -15.39 -16.96
N GLY A 696 -14.16 -15.12 -16.98
CA GLY A 696 -14.70 -13.83 -16.61
C GLY A 696 -16.01 -13.50 -17.32
N ARG A 697 -16.29 -12.20 -17.49
CA ARG A 697 -17.48 -11.72 -18.21
C ARG A 697 -17.13 -11.18 -19.59
N VAL A 698 -18.01 -11.41 -20.55
CA VAL A 698 -17.93 -10.86 -21.91
C VAL A 698 -19.18 -10.04 -22.18
N VAL A 699 -18.98 -8.79 -22.59
CA VAL A 699 -20.05 -7.89 -23.00
C VAL A 699 -20.34 -8.16 -24.47
N VAL A 700 -21.54 -8.65 -24.75
CA VAL A 700 -21.96 -9.04 -26.10
C VAL A 700 -23.14 -8.21 -26.56
N ARG A 701 -23.17 -7.88 -27.85
CA ARG A 701 -24.31 -7.28 -28.52
C ARG A 701 -25.02 -8.32 -29.35
N ASP A 702 -26.26 -8.59 -28.99
CA ASP A 702 -27.13 -9.46 -29.76
C ASP A 702 -27.63 -8.73 -31.00
N GLU A 703 -27.36 -9.28 -32.19
CA GLU A 703 -27.68 -8.61 -33.45
C GLU A 703 -29.19 -8.58 -33.73
N ALA A 704 -29.92 -9.63 -33.33
CA ALA A 704 -31.36 -9.76 -33.58
C ALA A 704 -32.17 -8.77 -32.72
N SER A 705 -31.83 -8.63 -31.45
CA SER A 705 -32.52 -7.75 -30.50
C SER A 705 -31.89 -6.37 -30.39
N SER A 706 -30.69 -6.17 -30.95
CA SER A 706 -29.86 -4.96 -30.77
C SER A 706 -29.53 -4.61 -29.32
N LYS A 707 -29.79 -5.51 -28.37
CA LYS A 707 -29.53 -5.32 -26.94
C LYS A 707 -28.11 -5.76 -26.57
N THR A 708 -27.53 -5.06 -25.62
CA THR A 708 -26.25 -5.45 -24.99
C THR A 708 -26.54 -6.27 -23.73
N THR A 709 -25.84 -7.38 -23.57
CA THR A 709 -25.91 -8.23 -22.38
C THR A 709 -24.50 -8.70 -21.98
N THR A 710 -24.39 -9.37 -20.85
CA THR A 710 -23.15 -10.04 -20.42
C THR A 710 -23.32 -11.55 -20.44
N LYS A 711 -22.31 -12.27 -20.90
CA LYS A 711 -22.18 -13.73 -20.77
C LYS A 711 -20.95 -14.06 -19.94
N LEU A 712 -20.99 -15.15 -19.17
CA LEU A 712 -19.80 -15.68 -18.51
C LEU A 712 -19.10 -16.66 -19.42
N VAL A 713 -17.77 -16.67 -19.34
CA VAL A 713 -16.93 -17.64 -20.04
C VAL A 713 -15.88 -18.16 -19.07
N ARG A 714 -15.57 -19.45 -19.21
CA ARG A 714 -14.48 -20.14 -18.51
C ARG A 714 -13.93 -21.18 -19.47
N LEU A 715 -12.62 -21.22 -19.62
CA LEU A 715 -11.97 -22.32 -20.34
C LEU A 715 -11.57 -23.40 -19.33
N ASP A 716 -11.78 -24.66 -19.68
CA ASP A 716 -11.59 -25.79 -18.76
C ASP A 716 -10.18 -26.43 -18.87
N TRP A 717 -9.24 -25.78 -19.57
CA TRP A 717 -7.83 -26.20 -19.64
C TRP A 717 -6.90 -24.99 -19.49
N PRO A 718 -5.65 -25.19 -19.01
CA PRO A 718 -4.69 -24.09 -18.91
C PRO A 718 -4.29 -23.58 -20.29
N ILE A 719 -4.49 -22.29 -20.51
CA ILE A 719 -4.16 -21.60 -21.77
C ILE A 719 -2.92 -20.71 -21.64
N ALA A 720 -2.45 -20.49 -20.41
CA ALA A 720 -1.38 -19.57 -20.12
C ALA A 720 -0.42 -20.16 -19.08
N ARG A 721 0.85 -19.76 -19.17
CA ARG A 721 1.87 -20.04 -18.14
C ARG A 721 2.85 -18.89 -18.06
N ILE A 722 3.32 -18.60 -16.85
CA ILE A 722 4.42 -17.65 -16.60
C ILE A 722 5.67 -18.49 -16.29
N PRO A 723 6.48 -18.85 -17.30
CA PRO A 723 7.61 -19.75 -17.08
C PRO A 723 8.74 -19.05 -16.34
N THR A 724 9.35 -19.72 -15.36
CA THR A 724 10.62 -19.23 -14.80
C THR A 724 11.74 -19.31 -15.82
N LEU A 725 12.77 -18.49 -15.62
CA LEU A 725 14.07 -18.69 -16.24
C LEU A 725 14.79 -19.86 -15.57
N ALA A 726 15.57 -20.62 -16.34
CA ALA A 726 16.41 -21.67 -15.76
C ALA A 726 17.48 -21.06 -14.83
N PRO A 727 17.78 -21.68 -13.68
CA PRO A 727 18.76 -21.14 -12.73
C PRO A 727 20.19 -21.06 -13.31
N HIS A 728 20.50 -21.85 -14.34
CA HIS A 728 21.79 -21.88 -15.04
C HIS A 728 22.25 -20.53 -15.60
N PHE A 729 21.32 -19.59 -15.82
CA PHE A 729 21.62 -18.25 -16.34
C PHE A 729 22.14 -17.26 -15.27
N GLY A 730 22.23 -17.66 -14.00
CA GLY A 730 22.93 -16.90 -12.95
C GLY A 730 22.19 -15.67 -12.38
N VAL A 731 21.03 -15.30 -12.92
CA VAL A 731 20.24 -14.12 -12.48
C VAL A 731 19.06 -14.47 -11.55
N GLY A 732 18.94 -15.74 -11.14
CA GLY A 732 17.78 -16.26 -10.40
C GLY A 732 16.62 -16.63 -11.32
N MET A 733 15.78 -17.58 -10.88
CA MET A 733 14.72 -18.16 -11.72
C MET A 733 13.61 -17.17 -12.10
N MET A 734 13.43 -16.10 -11.32
CA MET A 734 12.41 -15.07 -11.59
C MET A 734 13.03 -13.78 -12.14
N GLY A 735 14.35 -13.73 -12.36
CA GLY A 735 15.07 -12.49 -12.66
C GLY A 735 14.84 -11.43 -11.58
N GLN A 736 14.43 -10.22 -11.98
CA GLN A 736 14.03 -9.15 -11.06
C GLN A 736 12.54 -9.22 -10.67
N ASN A 737 11.82 -10.26 -11.11
CA ASN A 737 10.38 -10.42 -10.97
C ASN A 737 9.59 -9.18 -11.43
N ASN A 738 10.03 -8.54 -12.52
CA ASN A 738 9.29 -7.39 -13.06
C ASN A 738 7.96 -7.87 -13.68
N PRO A 739 6.80 -7.41 -13.17
CA PRO A 739 5.51 -7.95 -13.60
C PRO A 739 5.14 -7.57 -15.05
N GLU A 740 5.74 -6.51 -15.61
CA GLU A 740 5.46 -6.05 -16.98
C GLU A 740 6.32 -6.74 -18.03
N THR A 741 7.57 -7.06 -17.70
CA THR A 741 8.57 -7.55 -18.66
C THR A 741 8.94 -9.01 -18.47
N GLN A 742 8.88 -9.53 -17.24
CA GLN A 742 9.35 -10.88 -16.90
C GLN A 742 8.20 -11.82 -16.53
N ALA A 743 7.12 -11.32 -15.90
CA ALA A 743 5.94 -12.13 -15.56
C ALA A 743 4.84 -12.11 -16.65
N VAL A 744 5.22 -12.08 -17.93
CA VAL A 744 4.27 -12.02 -19.06
C VAL A 744 3.83 -13.42 -19.45
N PRO A 745 2.53 -13.78 -19.37
CA PRO A 745 2.06 -15.11 -19.71
C PRO A 745 2.29 -15.48 -21.17
N ILE A 746 2.73 -16.71 -21.41
CA ILE A 746 2.83 -17.35 -22.73
C ILE A 746 1.56 -18.14 -22.96
N ILE A 747 0.94 -17.96 -24.14
CA ILE A 747 -0.36 -18.55 -24.50
C ILE A 747 -0.33 -19.43 -25.76
N GLY A 748 0.84 -19.61 -26.37
CA GLY A 748 0.99 -20.48 -27.54
C GLY A 748 2.25 -20.19 -28.34
N LEU A 749 2.33 -20.83 -29.51
CA LEU A 749 3.46 -20.76 -30.44
C LEU A 749 3.01 -20.28 -31.82
N ASP A 750 3.91 -19.57 -32.49
CA ASP A 750 3.82 -19.12 -33.89
C ASP A 750 5.23 -18.94 -34.47
N ASN A 751 5.68 -19.92 -35.26
CA ASN A 751 6.99 -19.95 -35.93
C ASN A 751 6.88 -19.68 -37.45
N SER A 752 5.82 -18.99 -37.88
CA SER A 752 5.58 -18.72 -39.30
C SER A 752 6.67 -17.87 -39.96
N ASP A 753 7.43 -17.12 -39.16
CA ASP A 753 8.60 -16.33 -39.56
C ASP A 753 9.80 -17.17 -40.00
N LEU A 754 9.88 -18.46 -39.64
CA LEU A 754 10.99 -19.34 -40.02
C LEU A 754 10.88 -19.93 -41.43
N HIS A 755 9.66 -20.02 -41.97
CA HIS A 755 9.38 -20.75 -43.22
C HIS A 755 8.65 -19.94 -44.29
N SER A 756 8.30 -18.68 -44.00
CA SER A 756 7.61 -17.81 -44.95
C SER A 756 8.42 -16.54 -45.21
N GLU A 757 8.78 -16.29 -46.47
CA GLU A 757 9.37 -15.01 -46.91
C GLU A 757 8.34 -13.85 -46.88
N THR A 758 7.06 -14.17 -46.68
CA THR A 758 5.98 -13.20 -46.54
C THR A 758 5.22 -13.42 -45.24
N THR A 759 5.29 -12.46 -44.32
CA THR A 759 4.36 -12.40 -43.18
C THR A 759 2.99 -12.03 -43.73
N THR A 760 2.10 -13.01 -43.95
CA THR A 760 0.69 -12.72 -44.26
C THR A 760 0.10 -11.92 -43.10
N PRO A 761 -0.43 -10.71 -43.34
CA PRO A 761 -1.08 -9.94 -42.29
C PRO A 761 -2.23 -10.76 -41.70
N VAL A 762 -2.30 -10.85 -40.37
CA VAL A 762 -3.44 -11.47 -39.69
C VAL A 762 -4.69 -10.70 -40.11
N GLU A 763 -5.64 -11.40 -40.74
CA GLU A 763 -6.92 -10.80 -41.11
C GLU A 763 -7.64 -10.24 -39.87
N PRO A 764 -8.08 -8.97 -39.89
CA PRO A 764 -8.87 -8.40 -38.80
C PRO A 764 -10.12 -9.24 -38.52
N LEU A 765 -10.43 -9.47 -37.25
CA LEU A 765 -11.63 -10.21 -36.83
C LEU A 765 -12.90 -9.35 -36.80
N GLY A 766 -12.75 -8.05 -37.02
CA GLY A 766 -13.84 -7.10 -37.08
C GLY A 766 -13.42 -5.78 -37.74
N PRO A 767 -14.34 -4.80 -37.82
CA PRO A 767 -14.05 -3.48 -38.38
C PRO A 767 -12.84 -2.81 -37.72
N LYS A 768 -12.17 -1.92 -38.45
CA LYS A 768 -11.04 -1.13 -37.91
C LYS A 768 -11.47 -0.42 -36.62
N GLY A 769 -10.65 -0.55 -35.57
CA GLY A 769 -10.92 0.03 -34.25
C GLY A 769 -11.87 -0.78 -33.35
N SER A 770 -12.39 -1.93 -33.82
CA SER A 770 -13.17 -2.82 -32.97
C SER A 770 -12.33 -3.47 -31.87
N PHE A 771 -12.98 -3.76 -30.73
CA PHE A 771 -12.36 -4.39 -29.57
C PHE A 771 -11.69 -5.73 -29.91
N VAL A 772 -12.31 -6.56 -30.75
CA VAL A 772 -11.75 -7.86 -31.12
C VAL A 772 -10.38 -7.78 -31.81
N ASN A 773 -10.06 -6.65 -32.44
CA ASN A 773 -8.76 -6.42 -33.08
C ASN A 773 -7.67 -5.96 -32.09
N THR A 774 -8.00 -5.71 -30.82
CA THR A 774 -7.03 -5.36 -29.77
C THR A 774 -6.60 -6.58 -28.93
N GLN A 775 -7.13 -7.76 -29.27
CA GLN A 775 -6.97 -9.01 -28.52
C GLN A 775 -6.27 -10.08 -29.38
N PRO A 776 -5.65 -11.11 -28.78
CA PRO A 776 -5.11 -12.23 -29.54
C PRO A 776 -6.20 -12.92 -30.39
N PRO A 777 -6.03 -13.04 -31.73
CA PRO A 777 -7.08 -13.52 -32.62
C PRO A 777 -7.59 -14.93 -32.28
N LYS A 778 -6.68 -15.84 -31.91
CA LYS A 778 -7.05 -17.20 -31.49
C LYS A 778 -7.90 -17.19 -30.21
N LEU A 779 -7.59 -16.31 -29.26
CA LEU A 779 -8.36 -16.18 -28.02
C LEU A 779 -9.78 -15.67 -28.32
N VAL A 780 -9.92 -14.64 -29.17
CA VAL A 780 -11.25 -14.14 -29.57
C VAL A 780 -12.09 -15.25 -30.19
N LYS A 781 -11.55 -15.98 -31.17
CA LYS A 781 -12.27 -17.09 -31.82
C LYS A 781 -12.68 -18.17 -30.83
N LEU A 782 -11.80 -18.49 -29.87
CA LEU A 782 -12.05 -19.48 -28.85
C LEU A 782 -13.19 -19.05 -27.93
N ILE A 783 -13.15 -17.81 -27.42
CA ILE A 783 -14.22 -17.25 -26.58
C ILE A 783 -15.54 -17.13 -27.35
N SER A 784 -15.51 -16.72 -28.63
CA SER A 784 -16.71 -16.70 -29.48
C SER A 784 -17.33 -18.08 -29.64
N LYS A 785 -16.50 -19.12 -29.87
CA LYS A 785 -16.95 -20.50 -29.97
C LYS A 785 -17.56 -21.00 -28.66
N GLU A 786 -16.88 -20.76 -27.53
CA GLU A 786 -17.34 -21.16 -26.20
C GLU A 786 -18.70 -20.52 -25.86
N LEU A 787 -18.90 -19.27 -26.24
CA LEU A 787 -20.15 -18.53 -26.01
C LEU A 787 -21.25 -18.79 -27.06
N GLY A 788 -20.98 -19.65 -28.06
CA GLY A 788 -21.89 -19.94 -29.17
C GLY A 788 -22.27 -18.70 -29.99
N LEU A 789 -21.34 -17.76 -30.19
CA LEU A 789 -21.56 -16.54 -30.97
C LEU A 789 -21.41 -16.83 -32.47
N SER A 790 -22.29 -16.25 -33.28
CA SER A 790 -22.25 -16.38 -34.74
C SER A 790 -21.12 -15.57 -35.36
N SER A 791 -20.73 -14.46 -34.73
CA SER A 791 -19.64 -13.59 -35.17
C SER A 791 -18.80 -13.06 -34.00
N PRO A 792 -17.46 -13.00 -34.14
CA PRO A 792 -16.59 -12.29 -33.19
C PRO A 792 -17.00 -10.84 -32.93
N THR A 793 -17.55 -10.15 -33.94
CA THR A 793 -17.97 -8.74 -33.84
C THR A 793 -19.09 -8.50 -32.83
N GLN A 794 -19.77 -9.56 -32.38
CA GLN A 794 -20.74 -9.47 -31.28
C GLN A 794 -20.06 -9.10 -29.96
N ILE A 795 -18.77 -9.43 -29.77
CA ILE A 795 -18.01 -9.07 -28.57
C ILE A 795 -17.70 -7.57 -28.59
N GLN A 796 -18.28 -6.83 -27.66
CA GLN A 796 -18.05 -5.39 -27.50
C GLN A 796 -16.89 -5.09 -26.55
N ASN A 797 -16.74 -5.90 -25.49
CA ASN A 797 -15.67 -5.81 -24.52
C ASN A 797 -15.63 -7.08 -23.64
N TRP A 798 -14.62 -7.24 -22.79
CA TRP A 798 -14.60 -8.27 -21.75
C TRP A 798 -13.87 -7.81 -20.49
N GLU A 799 -14.13 -8.49 -19.38
CA GLU A 799 -13.31 -8.49 -18.17
C GLU A 799 -12.97 -9.95 -17.87
N LEU A 800 -11.80 -10.36 -18.37
CA LEU A 800 -11.25 -11.68 -18.19
C LEU A 800 -10.03 -11.62 -17.28
N GLU A 801 -9.82 -12.70 -16.55
CA GLU A 801 -8.73 -12.86 -15.59
C GLU A 801 -8.11 -14.25 -15.70
N LEU A 802 -6.80 -14.32 -15.45
CA LEU A 802 -6.08 -15.58 -15.35
C LEU A 802 -6.12 -16.11 -13.92
N TYR A 803 -6.34 -17.41 -13.77
CA TYR A 803 -6.42 -18.08 -12.49
C TYR A 803 -5.72 -19.45 -12.53
N ASP A 804 -5.25 -19.93 -11.38
CA ASP A 804 -4.70 -21.30 -11.25
C ASP A 804 -5.77 -22.34 -11.59
N SER A 805 -5.51 -23.13 -12.63
CA SER A 805 -6.39 -24.18 -13.13
C SER A 805 -6.37 -25.44 -12.27
N GLN A 806 -5.41 -25.58 -11.35
CA GLN A 806 -5.34 -26.72 -10.44
C GLN A 806 -6.56 -26.74 -9.50
N PRO A 807 -7.43 -27.78 -9.56
CA PRO A 807 -8.62 -27.86 -8.71
C PRO A 807 -8.27 -27.76 -7.22
N ALA A 808 -9.18 -27.19 -6.42
CA ALA A 808 -9.07 -27.29 -4.97
C ALA A 808 -9.19 -28.76 -4.55
N GLN A 809 -8.55 -29.15 -3.45
CA GLN A 809 -8.63 -30.53 -2.94
C GLN A 809 -8.28 -30.58 -1.46
N THR A 810 -8.69 -31.65 -0.79
CA THR A 810 -8.20 -31.95 0.55
C THR A 810 -6.79 -32.53 0.52
N GLY A 811 -6.03 -32.34 1.58
CA GLY A 811 -4.65 -32.83 1.72
C GLY A 811 -4.20 -32.90 3.17
N GLY A 812 -2.95 -33.33 3.41
CA GLY A 812 -2.52 -33.81 4.73
C GLY A 812 -2.60 -35.34 4.82
N LEU A 813 -2.02 -35.93 5.87
CA LEU A 813 -1.99 -37.39 6.02
C LEU A 813 -3.40 -37.94 6.29
N ASP A 814 -4.22 -37.18 7.02
CA ASP A 814 -5.59 -37.52 7.38
C ASP A 814 -6.61 -36.62 6.64
N ARG A 815 -6.18 -35.97 5.55
CA ARG A 815 -6.99 -35.02 4.76
C ARG A 815 -7.48 -33.82 5.58
N GLU A 816 -6.67 -33.36 6.54
CA GLU A 816 -7.06 -32.30 7.48
C GLU A 816 -7.02 -30.89 6.89
N PHE A 817 -6.46 -30.71 5.69
CA PHE A 817 -6.31 -29.42 5.01
C PHE A 817 -7.16 -29.34 3.75
N ILE A 818 -7.50 -28.12 3.35
CA ILE A 818 -7.93 -27.77 1.99
C ILE A 818 -6.85 -26.93 1.34
N PHE A 819 -6.39 -27.36 0.16
CA PHE A 819 -5.46 -26.63 -0.69
C PHE A 819 -6.21 -26.08 -1.90
N GLY A 820 -6.21 -24.76 -2.08
CA GLY A 820 -6.92 -24.11 -3.18
C GLY A 820 -6.46 -22.67 -3.40
N GLY A 821 -6.75 -22.12 -4.58
CA GLY A 821 -6.55 -20.69 -4.84
C GLY A 821 -7.75 -19.86 -4.39
N ARG A 822 -7.53 -18.56 -4.19
CA ARG A 822 -8.60 -17.57 -3.95
C ARG A 822 -9.41 -17.88 -2.67
N ILE A 823 -8.77 -18.42 -1.63
CA ILE A 823 -9.41 -18.66 -0.33
C ILE A 823 -9.81 -17.33 0.30
N ASP A 824 -8.94 -16.33 0.16
CA ASP A 824 -9.19 -14.93 0.49
C ASP A 824 -10.14 -14.26 -0.53
N ASP A 825 -11.32 -13.76 -0.16
CA ASP A 825 -12.12 -14.09 1.05
C ASP A 825 -13.35 -14.95 0.70
N LYS A 826 -13.23 -15.73 -0.39
CA LYS A 826 -14.25 -16.70 -0.75
C LYS A 826 -14.55 -17.71 0.36
N LEU A 827 -13.62 -17.96 1.29
CA LEU A 827 -13.83 -18.82 2.46
C LEU A 827 -14.89 -18.25 3.41
N CYS A 828 -14.70 -17.04 3.95
CA CYS A 828 -15.68 -16.47 4.88
C CYS A 828 -16.97 -16.10 4.16
N SER A 829 -16.87 -15.55 2.94
CA SER A 829 -18.04 -15.21 2.13
C SER A 829 -18.93 -16.41 1.80
N TRP A 830 -18.35 -17.56 1.41
CA TRP A 830 -19.12 -18.77 1.15
C TRP A 830 -19.73 -19.36 2.44
N ALA A 831 -18.99 -19.33 3.55
CA ALA A 831 -19.47 -19.80 4.83
C ALA A 831 -20.62 -18.91 5.38
N ALA A 832 -20.50 -17.58 5.26
CA ALA A 832 -21.52 -16.62 5.66
C ALA A 832 -22.80 -16.80 4.84
N PHE A 833 -22.66 -16.97 3.52
CA PHE A 833 -23.76 -17.26 2.61
C PHE A 833 -24.52 -18.54 3.02
N ASN A 834 -23.80 -19.64 3.26
CA ASN A 834 -24.40 -20.89 3.69
C ASN A 834 -24.96 -20.79 5.12
N GLY A 835 -24.38 -19.96 5.98
CA GLY A 835 -24.93 -19.59 7.28
C GLY A 835 -26.31 -18.95 7.15
N LEU A 836 -26.48 -17.98 6.25
CA LEU A 836 -27.77 -17.34 5.96
C LEU A 836 -28.80 -18.32 5.39
N LEU A 837 -28.39 -19.20 4.46
CA LEU A 837 -29.28 -20.23 3.94
C LEU A 837 -29.68 -21.23 5.03
N SER A 838 -28.78 -21.52 5.98
CA SER A 838 -28.99 -22.45 7.09
C SER A 838 -29.78 -21.84 8.25
N ALA A 839 -29.76 -20.51 8.41
CA ALA A 839 -30.46 -19.78 9.46
C ALA A 839 -31.92 -20.19 9.60
N GLU A 840 -32.40 -20.18 10.83
CA GLU A 840 -33.77 -20.53 11.17
C GLU A 840 -34.70 -19.35 10.89
N SER A 841 -35.99 -19.64 10.80
CA SER A 841 -37.03 -18.63 10.69
C SER A 841 -38.05 -18.98 11.75
N ASP A 842 -38.01 -18.24 12.86
CA ASP A 842 -39.00 -18.32 13.92
C ASP A 842 -40.06 -17.22 13.70
N PRO A 843 -41.37 -17.50 13.85
CA PRO A 843 -42.41 -16.46 13.80
C PRO A 843 -42.15 -15.28 14.74
N GLU A 844 -41.42 -15.48 15.83
CA GLU A 844 -41.04 -14.43 16.79
C GLU A 844 -39.78 -13.64 16.39
N ASP A 845 -39.08 -14.02 15.30
CA ASP A 845 -37.90 -13.29 14.81
C ASP A 845 -38.29 -11.85 14.43
N GLY A 846 -37.70 -10.87 15.13
CA GLY A 846 -37.99 -9.45 14.97
C GLY A 846 -36.96 -8.69 14.13
N ILE A 847 -35.86 -9.31 13.72
CA ILE A 847 -34.75 -8.65 13.02
C ILE A 847 -34.68 -8.97 11.52
N ILE A 848 -33.87 -8.21 10.79
CA ILE A 848 -33.41 -8.59 9.44
C ILE A 848 -32.10 -9.36 9.58
N LYS A 849 -32.01 -10.56 8.98
CA LYS A 849 -30.77 -11.36 8.88
C LYS A 849 -30.18 -11.12 7.49
N LEU A 850 -28.93 -10.64 7.41
CA LEU A 850 -28.35 -10.13 6.16
C LEU A 850 -26.90 -10.61 5.93
N VAL A 851 -26.58 -10.97 4.69
CA VAL A 851 -25.20 -11.18 4.21
C VAL A 851 -24.91 -10.24 3.04
N ALA A 852 -23.81 -9.52 3.12
CA ALA A 852 -23.30 -8.62 2.09
C ALA A 852 -21.94 -9.11 1.58
N LEU A 853 -21.85 -9.37 0.28
CA LEU A 853 -20.64 -9.85 -0.40
C LEU A 853 -20.17 -8.76 -1.37
N PHE A 854 -19.00 -8.20 -1.09
CA PHE A 854 -18.42 -7.08 -1.82
C PHE A 854 -17.36 -7.50 -2.84
N ASP A 855 -17.06 -6.57 -3.75
CA ASP A 855 -15.94 -6.62 -4.69
C ASP A 855 -14.91 -5.55 -4.27
N ASP A 856 -13.71 -5.61 -4.84
CA ASP A 856 -12.69 -4.59 -4.72
C ASP A 856 -12.16 -4.30 -3.30
N GLU A 857 -12.24 -5.25 -2.37
CA GLU A 857 -11.62 -5.12 -1.05
C GLU A 857 -10.11 -4.96 -1.20
N GLU A 858 -9.50 -5.81 -2.02
CA GLU A 858 -8.04 -5.96 -2.19
C GLU A 858 -7.37 -4.71 -2.79
N ILE A 859 -8.19 -3.78 -3.30
CA ILE A 859 -7.77 -2.49 -3.84
C ILE A 859 -8.35 -1.29 -3.05
N GLY A 860 -8.85 -1.53 -1.83
CA GLY A 860 -9.25 -0.54 -0.83
C GLY A 860 -10.74 -0.21 -0.78
N SER A 861 -11.61 -1.04 -1.37
CA SER A 861 -13.08 -0.97 -1.33
C SER A 861 -13.72 0.31 -1.89
N LEU A 862 -12.96 1.22 -2.51
CA LEU A 862 -13.43 2.55 -2.93
C LEU A 862 -13.93 2.58 -4.39
N LEU A 863 -14.83 1.67 -4.72
CA LEU A 863 -15.54 1.61 -6.00
C LEU A 863 -17.02 1.31 -5.74
N ARG A 864 -17.90 1.53 -6.72
CA ARG A 864 -19.37 1.49 -6.54
C ARG A 864 -19.93 0.17 -5.98
N GLN A 865 -19.19 -0.93 -6.16
CA GLN A 865 -19.54 -2.27 -5.70
C GLN A 865 -18.76 -2.72 -4.44
N GLY A 866 -17.78 -1.93 -3.99
CA GLY A 866 -17.00 -2.20 -2.79
C GLY A 866 -17.63 -1.63 -1.52
N ALA A 867 -17.07 -2.03 -0.37
CA ALA A 867 -17.66 -1.76 0.93
C ALA A 867 -17.68 -0.28 1.34
N ARG A 868 -16.83 0.57 0.73
CA ARG A 868 -16.83 2.03 0.98
C ARG A 868 -17.85 2.77 0.13
N ALA A 869 -18.60 2.08 -0.72
CA ALA A 869 -19.72 2.65 -1.45
C ALA A 869 -21.02 2.57 -0.65
N ASN A 870 -22.07 3.20 -1.16
CA ASN A 870 -23.40 3.17 -0.56
C ASN A 870 -24.15 1.83 -0.75
N PHE A 871 -23.50 0.73 -1.14
CA PHE A 871 -24.24 -0.48 -1.52
C PHE A 871 -25.02 -1.09 -0.35
N LEU A 872 -24.37 -1.33 0.78
CA LEU A 872 -25.03 -1.83 1.99
C LEU A 872 -25.93 -0.79 2.67
N PRO A 873 -25.45 0.45 2.96
CA PRO A 873 -26.30 1.46 3.60
C PRO A 873 -27.60 1.72 2.82
N LEU A 874 -27.51 1.90 1.50
CA LEU A 874 -28.70 2.16 0.68
C LEU A 874 -29.62 0.94 0.59
N THR A 875 -29.09 -0.28 0.64
CA THR A 875 -29.92 -1.49 0.62
C THR A 875 -30.74 -1.61 1.90
N ILE A 876 -30.15 -1.32 3.06
CA ILE A 876 -30.85 -1.28 4.35
C ILE A 876 -31.87 -0.15 4.34
N GLU A 877 -31.48 1.06 3.93
CA GLU A 877 -32.39 2.21 3.88
C GLU A 877 -33.63 1.93 3.04
N ARG A 878 -33.46 1.35 1.85
CA ARG A 878 -34.57 0.97 0.98
C ARG A 878 -35.42 -0.17 1.54
N ALA A 879 -34.81 -1.12 2.24
CA ALA A 879 -35.55 -2.19 2.88
C ALA A 879 -36.43 -1.66 4.02
N VAL A 880 -35.86 -0.82 4.89
CA VAL A 880 -36.58 -0.17 5.99
C VAL A 880 -37.65 0.77 5.46
N GLU A 881 -37.39 1.55 4.42
CA GLU A 881 -38.37 2.40 3.75
C GLU A 881 -39.58 1.58 3.28
N ALA A 882 -39.35 0.49 2.55
CA ALA A 882 -40.42 -0.37 2.07
C ALA A 882 -41.23 -1.02 3.20
N LEU A 883 -40.58 -1.38 4.31
CA LEU A 883 -41.25 -1.99 5.47
C LEU A 883 -41.94 -0.95 6.39
N THR A 884 -41.61 0.33 6.27
CA THR A 884 -42.16 1.42 7.12
C THR A 884 -43.26 2.21 6.42
N GLY A 885 -43.17 2.37 5.10
CA GLY A 885 -44.07 3.22 4.32
C GLY A 885 -43.88 4.71 4.62
N SER A 886 -44.97 5.47 4.72
CA SER A 886 -44.96 6.94 4.81
C SER A 886 -44.29 7.53 6.06
N SER A 887 -44.02 6.71 7.09
CA SER A 887 -43.36 7.13 8.33
C SER A 887 -41.83 7.01 8.29
N PHE A 888 -41.27 6.69 7.12
CA PHE A 888 -39.82 6.59 6.93
C PHE A 888 -39.11 7.93 7.17
N GLY A 889 -37.92 7.87 7.78
CA GLY A 889 -37.08 9.03 8.04
C GLY A 889 -35.83 8.67 8.84
N SER A 890 -34.97 9.67 9.07
CA SER A 890 -33.67 9.50 9.74
C SER A 890 -33.77 8.88 11.13
N ASN A 891 -34.85 9.15 11.87
CA ASN A 891 -35.06 8.60 13.21
C ASN A 891 -35.22 7.06 13.21
N VAL A 892 -36.02 6.52 12.28
CA VAL A 892 -36.25 5.07 12.18
C VAL A 892 -34.97 4.35 11.73
N ILE A 893 -34.23 4.95 10.79
CA ILE A 893 -32.92 4.43 10.36
C ILE A 893 -31.89 4.47 11.49
N GLY A 894 -31.83 5.57 12.25
CA GLY A 894 -30.93 5.67 13.40
C GLY A 894 -31.22 4.60 14.46
N GLN A 895 -32.51 4.33 14.75
CA GLN A 895 -32.91 3.25 15.66
C GLN A 895 -32.54 1.87 15.12
N THR A 896 -32.74 1.64 13.81
CA THR A 896 -32.36 0.41 13.13
C THR A 896 -30.87 0.15 13.30
N TYR A 897 -30.01 1.12 12.95
CA TYR A 897 -28.55 0.99 13.08
C TYR A 897 -28.09 0.81 14.54
N ALA A 898 -28.71 1.52 15.50
CA ALA A 898 -28.35 1.40 16.91
C ALA A 898 -28.63 0.01 17.53
N LYS A 899 -29.60 -0.73 16.98
CA LYS A 899 -29.93 -2.12 17.34
C LYS A 899 -29.33 -3.16 16.40
N SER A 900 -28.49 -2.73 15.46
CA SER A 900 -27.82 -3.61 14.50
C SER A 900 -26.45 -4.02 15.00
N PHE A 901 -25.94 -5.12 14.45
CA PHE A 901 -24.56 -5.54 14.60
C PHE A 901 -23.98 -5.97 13.26
N LEU A 902 -22.74 -5.57 13.01
CA LEU A 902 -21.98 -5.93 11.82
C LEU A 902 -20.84 -6.89 12.19
N LEU A 903 -20.91 -8.11 11.69
CA LEU A 903 -19.79 -9.03 11.64
C LEU A 903 -19.06 -8.87 10.30
N SER A 904 -17.95 -8.16 10.32
CA SER A 904 -17.00 -8.09 9.21
C SER A 904 -16.22 -9.41 9.19
N ALA A 905 -16.55 -10.25 8.20
CA ALA A 905 -16.07 -11.60 8.04
C ALA A 905 -15.04 -11.62 6.92
N ASP A 906 -13.78 -11.65 7.30
CA ASP A 906 -12.62 -11.71 6.41
C ASP A 906 -11.62 -12.72 6.99
N VAL A 907 -10.94 -13.48 6.15
CA VAL A 907 -9.97 -14.51 6.55
C VAL A 907 -8.89 -13.96 7.49
N THR A 908 -8.37 -14.82 8.38
CA THR A 908 -7.27 -14.46 9.28
C THR A 908 -6.05 -15.36 9.12
N HIS A 909 -4.97 -15.04 9.83
CA HIS A 909 -3.71 -15.78 9.75
C HIS A 909 -3.66 -16.91 10.79
N ALA A 910 -3.69 -18.15 10.32
CA ALA A 910 -3.39 -19.32 11.14
C ALA A 910 -1.91 -19.31 11.57
N GLY A 911 -1.60 -19.85 12.76
CA GLY A 911 -0.23 -19.98 13.23
C GLY A 911 0.68 -20.70 12.24
N HIS A 912 1.62 -19.98 11.63
CA HIS A 912 2.56 -20.57 10.68
C HIS A 912 3.76 -21.17 11.43
N PRO A 913 3.92 -22.50 11.47
CA PRO A 913 4.91 -23.16 12.32
C PRO A 913 6.36 -22.77 11.98
N ASN A 914 6.67 -22.52 10.71
CA ASN A 914 8.01 -22.10 10.28
C ASN A 914 8.32 -20.60 10.54
N PHE A 915 7.35 -19.80 10.99
CA PHE A 915 7.48 -18.35 11.16
C PHE A 915 6.84 -17.85 12.46
N LEU A 916 6.78 -18.68 13.51
CA LEU A 916 6.11 -18.33 14.77
C LEU A 916 6.63 -17.04 15.41
N GLY A 917 7.89 -16.64 15.16
CA GLY A 917 8.44 -15.37 15.64
C GLY A 917 7.70 -14.11 15.15
N TYR A 918 6.87 -14.22 14.11
CA TYR A 918 6.01 -13.13 13.62
C TYR A 918 4.60 -13.12 14.22
N TYR A 919 4.25 -14.12 15.03
CA TYR A 919 2.95 -14.21 15.69
C TYR A 919 3.04 -13.67 17.12
N LEU A 920 1.94 -13.13 17.61
CA LEU A 920 1.80 -12.72 19.00
C LEU A 920 1.40 -13.93 19.83
N ASP A 921 2.17 -14.24 20.87
CA ASP A 921 1.87 -15.33 21.80
C ASP A 921 0.43 -15.20 22.35
N GLU A 922 -0.25 -16.34 22.55
CA GLU A 922 -1.66 -16.46 22.96
C GLU A 922 -2.71 -15.93 21.97
N HIS A 923 -2.32 -15.31 20.85
CA HIS A 923 -3.23 -14.73 19.84
C HIS A 923 -3.02 -15.40 18.47
N ILE A 924 -2.84 -16.73 18.49
CA ILE A 924 -2.46 -17.53 17.33
C ILE A 924 -3.56 -18.55 17.02
N PRO A 925 -4.45 -18.27 16.05
CA PRO A 925 -5.48 -19.21 15.62
C PRO A 925 -4.89 -20.50 15.05
N ARG A 926 -5.60 -21.61 15.28
CA ARG A 926 -5.33 -22.93 14.72
C ARG A 926 -6.41 -23.33 13.72
N LEU A 927 -6.02 -24.13 12.75
CA LEU A 927 -6.94 -24.72 11.76
C LEU A 927 -7.84 -25.78 12.42
N ASN A 928 -9.04 -25.99 11.87
CA ASN A 928 -10.04 -26.97 12.34
C ASN A 928 -10.52 -26.76 13.79
N VAL A 929 -10.49 -25.53 14.31
CA VAL A 929 -10.95 -25.21 15.68
C VAL A 929 -12.18 -24.32 15.67
N GLY A 930 -12.13 -23.22 14.92
CA GLY A 930 -13.23 -22.27 14.83
C GLY A 930 -12.79 -20.88 14.38
N ILE A 931 -13.74 -19.96 14.29
CA ILE A 931 -13.50 -18.58 13.85
C ILE A 931 -12.60 -17.83 14.85
N ALA A 932 -11.74 -16.94 14.36
CA ALA A 932 -10.92 -16.08 15.19
C ALA A 932 -11.51 -14.68 15.26
N ILE A 933 -11.69 -14.15 16.47
CA ILE A 933 -12.04 -12.74 16.71
C ILE A 933 -10.75 -11.93 16.58
N CYS A 934 -10.73 -10.97 15.65
CA CYS A 934 -9.55 -10.21 15.27
C CYS A 934 -9.51 -8.85 15.97
N GLY A 935 -8.54 -8.64 16.85
CA GLY A 935 -8.29 -7.36 17.51
C GLY A 935 -7.16 -6.56 16.84
N ASP A 936 -7.30 -5.23 16.83
CA ASP A 936 -6.21 -4.31 16.47
C ASP A 936 -6.38 -2.96 17.19
N SER A 937 -5.32 -2.49 17.86
CA SER A 937 -5.38 -1.24 18.64
C SER A 937 -5.33 0.04 17.80
N ASN A 938 -5.14 -0.05 16.49
CA ASN A 938 -4.88 1.09 15.59
C ASN A 938 -6.00 1.29 14.56
N GLY A 939 -7.13 0.61 14.71
CA GLY A 939 -8.31 0.78 13.86
C GLY A 939 -8.22 0.11 12.50
N HIS A 940 -7.30 -0.86 12.32
CA HIS A 940 -7.33 -1.73 11.13
C HIS A 940 -8.49 -2.73 11.19
N MET A 941 -8.85 -3.13 12.41
CA MET A 941 -10.04 -3.90 12.76
C MET A 941 -10.96 -2.99 13.60
N THR A 942 -12.26 -3.28 13.58
CA THR A 942 -13.28 -2.53 14.31
C THR A 942 -13.58 -3.12 15.69
N THR A 943 -13.09 -4.32 15.97
CA THR A 943 -13.40 -5.10 17.18
C THR A 943 -12.99 -4.37 18.45
N ASP A 944 -13.91 -4.29 19.40
CA ASP A 944 -13.68 -3.82 20.77
C ASP A 944 -14.09 -4.87 21.82
N ALA A 945 -14.08 -4.47 23.10
CA ALA A 945 -14.44 -5.35 24.21
C ALA A 945 -15.92 -5.80 24.18
N ILE A 946 -16.85 -4.92 23.78
CA ILE A 946 -18.28 -5.23 23.71
C ILE A 946 -18.52 -6.23 22.58
N SER A 947 -17.94 -5.94 21.41
CA SER A 947 -17.96 -6.81 20.25
C SER A 947 -17.37 -8.20 20.53
N THR A 948 -16.27 -8.26 21.27
CA THR A 948 -15.66 -9.52 21.70
C THR A 948 -16.58 -10.33 22.61
N ALA A 949 -17.25 -9.68 23.58
CA ALA A 949 -18.20 -10.33 24.47
C ALA A 949 -19.42 -10.87 23.71
N ILE A 950 -19.96 -10.10 22.76
CA ILE A 950 -21.07 -10.52 21.90
C ILE A 950 -20.69 -11.75 21.07
N LEU A 951 -19.55 -11.74 20.37
CA LEU A 951 -19.14 -12.87 19.54
C LEU A 951 -18.77 -14.12 20.36
N THR A 952 -18.20 -13.93 21.55
CA THR A 952 -17.97 -15.05 22.48
C THR A 952 -19.30 -15.67 22.90
N ARG A 953 -20.30 -14.85 23.21
CA ARG A 953 -21.66 -15.29 23.55
C ARG A 953 -22.34 -16.04 22.39
N VAL A 954 -22.13 -15.61 21.15
CA VAL A 954 -22.57 -16.37 19.96
C VAL A 954 -21.92 -17.75 19.94
N GLY A 955 -20.61 -17.84 20.17
CA GLY A 955 -19.88 -19.10 20.20
C GLY A 955 -20.42 -20.07 21.27
N GLU A 956 -20.71 -19.56 22.47
CA GLU A 956 -21.31 -20.33 23.57
C GLU A 956 -22.67 -20.92 23.20
N LEU A 957 -23.60 -20.09 22.72
CA LEU A 957 -24.97 -20.51 22.39
C LEU A 957 -25.00 -21.49 21.21
N SER A 958 -24.05 -21.35 20.28
CA SER A 958 -23.97 -22.15 19.06
C SER A 958 -23.12 -23.42 19.24
N GLY A 959 -22.42 -23.57 20.37
CA GLY A 959 -21.38 -24.60 20.54
C GLY A 959 -20.28 -24.51 19.47
N ALA A 960 -19.92 -23.30 19.05
CA ALA A 960 -18.92 -23.00 18.04
C ALA A 960 -17.72 -22.30 18.72
N PRO A 961 -16.59 -22.99 18.92
CA PRO A 961 -15.44 -22.40 19.58
C PRO A 961 -14.94 -21.15 18.85
N THR A 962 -14.59 -20.11 19.60
CA THR A 962 -13.93 -18.92 19.09
C THR A 962 -12.45 -18.93 19.47
N GLN A 963 -11.64 -18.30 18.64
CA GLN A 963 -10.22 -18.07 18.85
C GLN A 963 -9.95 -16.56 18.87
N THR A 964 -8.72 -16.17 19.16
CA THR A 964 -8.31 -14.77 19.12
C THR A 964 -7.12 -14.59 18.20
N PHE A 965 -7.15 -13.54 17.39
CA PHE A 965 -6.03 -13.10 16.58
C PHE A 965 -5.72 -11.64 16.87
N GLN A 966 -4.44 -11.32 17.01
CA GLN A 966 -3.92 -9.96 17.03
C GLN A 966 -2.48 -9.97 16.57
N ILE A 967 -2.09 -8.96 15.79
CA ILE A 967 -0.71 -8.79 15.34
C ILE A 967 0.23 -8.42 16.50
N ARG A 968 1.53 -8.63 16.32
CA ARG A 968 2.54 -8.11 17.26
C ARG A 968 2.66 -6.60 17.13
N ASN A 969 3.03 -5.94 18.23
CA ASN A 969 3.24 -4.49 18.28
C ASN A 969 4.30 -3.95 17.29
N ASP A 970 5.24 -4.80 16.87
CA ASP A 970 6.34 -4.48 15.96
C ASP A 970 6.07 -4.88 14.49
N THR A 971 4.84 -5.31 14.18
CA THR A 971 4.43 -5.78 12.84
C THR A 971 3.32 -4.93 12.24
N ARG A 972 3.01 -5.13 10.96
CA ARG A 972 1.95 -4.43 10.23
C ARG A 972 0.69 -5.30 10.17
N SER A 973 -0.48 -4.68 10.35
CA SER A 973 -1.78 -5.31 10.10
C SER A 973 -2.28 -5.06 8.67
N GLY A 974 -3.04 -6.01 8.13
CA GLY A 974 -3.95 -5.77 7.01
C GLY A 974 -5.15 -4.93 7.45
N GLY A 975 -5.96 -4.46 6.52
CA GLY A 975 -7.27 -3.86 6.82
C GLY A 975 -8.37 -4.79 6.31
N THR A 976 -9.63 -4.47 6.64
CA THR A 976 -10.81 -5.20 6.18
C THR A 976 -11.91 -4.20 5.79
N VAL A 977 -13.10 -4.72 5.44
CA VAL A 977 -14.31 -3.91 5.22
C VAL A 977 -14.93 -3.33 6.50
N GLY A 978 -14.57 -3.86 7.68
CA GLY A 978 -15.23 -3.58 8.96
C GLY A 978 -15.23 -2.10 9.36
N PRO A 979 -14.05 -1.46 9.53
CA PRO A 979 -13.98 -0.05 9.91
C PRO A 979 -14.71 0.87 8.93
N ALA A 980 -14.70 0.56 7.63
CA ALA A 980 -15.38 1.35 6.61
C ALA A 980 -16.90 1.32 6.75
N LEU A 981 -17.47 0.12 6.91
CA LEU A 981 -18.91 -0.09 7.02
C LEU A 981 -19.45 0.39 8.38
N SER A 982 -18.74 0.09 9.47
CA SER A 982 -19.09 0.60 10.81
C SER A 982 -19.09 2.13 10.81
N SER A 983 -18.07 2.79 10.24
CA SER A 983 -18.01 4.26 10.15
C SER A 983 -19.12 4.85 9.28
N ALA A 984 -19.53 4.17 8.21
CA ALA A 984 -20.56 4.67 7.29
C ALA A 984 -21.97 4.62 7.89
N MET A 985 -22.26 3.62 8.73
CA MET A 985 -23.61 3.40 9.29
C MET A 985 -23.71 3.73 10.79
N GLY A 986 -22.58 3.86 11.50
CA GLY A 986 -22.55 4.04 12.96
C GLY A 986 -22.94 2.78 13.74
N VAL A 987 -22.78 1.59 13.14
CA VAL A 987 -23.22 0.30 13.71
C VAL A 987 -22.10 -0.34 14.53
N ARG A 988 -22.44 -0.96 15.67
CA ARG A 988 -21.51 -1.81 16.45
C ARG A 988 -20.99 -2.94 15.57
N ALA A 989 -19.69 -3.19 15.59
CA ALA A 989 -19.10 -4.12 14.67
C ALA A 989 -17.95 -4.93 15.28
N ALA A 990 -17.67 -6.08 14.69
CA ALA A 990 -16.50 -6.90 14.97
C ALA A 990 -15.88 -7.38 13.66
N ASP A 991 -14.57 -7.53 13.65
CA ASP A 991 -13.85 -8.31 12.64
C ASP A 991 -13.58 -9.72 13.19
N ALA A 992 -14.02 -10.75 12.48
CA ALA A 992 -13.71 -12.13 12.80
C ALA A 992 -13.63 -13.01 11.56
N GLY A 993 -12.64 -13.91 11.54
CA GLY A 993 -12.22 -14.59 10.33
C GLY A 993 -11.91 -16.06 10.50
N LEU A 994 -12.10 -16.84 9.44
CA LEU A 994 -11.61 -18.21 9.40
C LEU A 994 -10.09 -18.21 9.16
N PRO A 995 -9.32 -19.02 9.91
CA PRO A 995 -7.87 -19.02 9.80
C PRO A 995 -7.38 -19.72 8.53
N GLN A 996 -6.39 -19.12 7.88
CA GLN A 996 -5.69 -19.69 6.74
C GLN A 996 -4.17 -19.47 6.83
N LEU A 997 -3.41 -20.33 6.15
CA LEU A 997 -2.01 -20.14 5.84
C LEU A 997 -1.87 -19.60 4.42
N SER A 998 -0.78 -18.86 4.18
CA SER A 998 -0.40 -18.36 2.86
C SER A 998 -1.45 -17.48 2.20
N MET A 999 -2.11 -16.61 2.98
CA MET A 999 -2.93 -15.51 2.47
C MET A 999 -2.23 -14.78 1.31
N HIS A 1000 -2.98 -14.43 0.26
CA HIS A 1000 -2.51 -13.79 -0.98
C HIS A 1000 -1.56 -14.64 -1.88
N SER A 1001 -1.30 -15.91 -1.54
CA SER A 1001 -0.70 -16.89 -2.46
C SER A 1001 -1.69 -17.26 -3.57
N ILE A 1002 -1.20 -17.59 -4.78
CA ILE A 1002 -2.07 -18.17 -5.83
C ILE A 1002 -2.74 -19.47 -5.36
N ARG A 1003 -2.13 -20.16 -4.39
CA ARG A 1003 -2.66 -21.35 -3.71
C ARG A 1003 -2.38 -21.27 -2.21
N ALA A 1004 -3.44 -21.10 -1.43
CA ALA A 1004 -3.42 -20.96 0.03
C ALA A 1004 -3.87 -22.28 0.69
N THR A 1005 -3.97 -22.29 2.02
CA THR A 1005 -4.35 -23.47 2.80
C THR A 1005 -5.22 -23.10 4.00
N THR A 1006 -6.30 -23.83 4.23
CA THR A 1006 -7.11 -23.76 5.47
C THR A 1006 -7.39 -25.17 5.99
N GLY A 1007 -8.00 -25.33 7.15
CA GLY A 1007 -8.43 -26.63 7.65
C GLY A 1007 -9.66 -27.15 6.90
N ALA A 1008 -9.76 -28.46 6.76
CA ALA A 1008 -10.87 -29.11 6.07
C ALA A 1008 -12.24 -28.88 6.73
N LEU A 1009 -12.26 -28.63 8.04
CA LEU A 1009 -13.47 -28.37 8.82
C LEU A 1009 -13.78 -26.89 8.95
N ASP A 1010 -12.82 -26.00 8.70
CA ASP A 1010 -12.98 -24.55 8.88
C ASP A 1010 -14.17 -23.96 8.08
N PRO A 1011 -14.45 -24.36 6.81
CA PRO A 1011 -15.65 -23.90 6.11
C PRO A 1011 -16.94 -24.22 6.87
N GLY A 1012 -17.08 -25.45 7.39
CA GLY A 1012 -18.27 -25.88 8.12
C GLY A 1012 -18.37 -25.29 9.53
N LEU A 1013 -17.23 -25.11 10.21
CA LEU A 1013 -17.17 -24.39 11.48
C LEU A 1013 -17.59 -22.93 11.32
N GLY A 1014 -17.19 -22.30 10.20
CA GLY A 1014 -17.66 -20.97 9.82
C GLY A 1014 -19.17 -20.93 9.60
N VAL A 1015 -19.74 -21.85 8.81
CA VAL A 1015 -21.19 -21.93 8.61
C VAL A 1015 -21.93 -22.04 9.95
N LYS A 1016 -21.44 -22.90 10.86
CA LYS A 1016 -22.02 -23.07 12.19
C LYS A 1016 -22.01 -21.78 13.00
N PHE A 1017 -20.88 -21.07 13.03
CA PHE A 1017 -20.77 -19.79 13.75
C PHE A 1017 -21.65 -18.69 13.12
N PHE A 1018 -21.61 -18.53 11.80
CA PHE A 1018 -22.39 -17.51 11.09
C PHE A 1018 -23.90 -17.74 11.19
N LYS A 1019 -24.36 -19.00 11.09
CA LYS A 1019 -25.76 -19.36 11.41
C LYS A 1019 -26.11 -18.93 12.84
N GLY A 1020 -25.27 -19.31 13.79
CA GLY A 1020 -25.45 -18.98 15.20
C GLY A 1020 -25.54 -17.48 15.48
N PHE A 1021 -24.69 -16.67 14.83
CA PHE A 1021 -24.76 -15.21 14.90
C PHE A 1021 -26.12 -14.69 14.42
N LEU A 1022 -26.56 -15.12 13.24
CA LEU A 1022 -27.83 -14.67 12.65
C LEU A 1022 -29.05 -15.10 13.48
N ASP A 1023 -29.02 -16.29 14.08
CA ASP A 1023 -30.13 -16.84 14.87
C ASP A 1023 -30.17 -16.32 16.32
N HIS A 1024 -29.02 -15.94 16.89
CA HIS A 1024 -28.95 -15.54 18.30
C HIS A 1024 -28.72 -14.04 18.51
N TRP A 1025 -28.43 -13.25 17.47
CA TRP A 1025 -28.16 -11.82 17.63
C TRP A 1025 -29.26 -11.09 18.39
N GLU A 1026 -30.53 -11.23 18.01
CA GLU A 1026 -31.63 -10.52 18.67
C GLU A 1026 -31.73 -10.87 20.17
N LYS A 1027 -31.58 -12.16 20.50
CA LYS A 1027 -31.56 -12.61 21.89
C LYS A 1027 -30.38 -11.99 22.65
N ILE A 1028 -29.19 -12.00 22.05
CA ILE A 1028 -27.97 -11.49 22.68
C ILE A 1028 -28.07 -9.98 22.89
N ASP A 1029 -28.56 -9.21 21.91
CA ASP A 1029 -28.73 -7.74 22.03
C ASP A 1029 -29.65 -7.39 23.22
N ASN A 1030 -30.70 -8.19 23.44
CA ASN A 1030 -31.60 -8.04 24.59
C ASN A 1030 -30.98 -8.42 25.96
N GLU A 1031 -29.78 -9.01 25.98
CA GLU A 1031 -29.00 -9.22 27.22
C GLU A 1031 -28.24 -7.94 27.66
N TRP A 1032 -28.13 -6.92 26.79
CA TRP A 1032 -27.43 -5.65 27.05
C TRP A 1032 -28.39 -4.52 27.46
N HIS A 1033 -27.91 -3.58 28.29
CA HIS A 1033 -28.69 -2.47 28.85
C HIS A 1033 -28.09 -1.10 28.56
#